data_AF-A0A953BF16-F1
#
_entry.id   AF-A0A953BF16-F1
#
_cell.length_a   1.000
_cell.length_b   1.000
_cell.length_c   1.000
_cell.angle_alpha   90.00
_cell.angle_beta   90.00
_cell.angle_gamma   90.00
#
_symmetry.space_group_name_H-M   'P 1'
#
loop_
_entity.id
_entity.type
_entity.pdbx_description
1 polymer ?
#
loop_
_entity_poly.entity_id
_entity_poly.type
_entity_poly.pdbx_seq_one_letter_code
_entity_poly.pdbx_strand_id
1 'polypeptide(L)'
;MPMSFAAVALASVAMLGRWEAQTQPQPADWQRVPVQLDALSPPQRLGVRAELLRQNIPVIPQVVVVSDWGSYLRAIAHWSPAGRFPVLFDAGTAESRHDIARFVRAFEPARVVRWNAPDAVDLPRPREARQAVIDKTIRSAWDLDTIDNAPDLLELWAASPAFAPGIIAADAADPAWPAAVALAAGRAQPIVWVQTKGNPNGAFDPDEVELLASAIELGAQSTGMPWRALGDRVDALTICLNCPVKIRHGGDEFLATTDRLGRLADGTRWAWASQIFGTQEDAAYQAMCALFLMPKRALAFDGYPDEGAWRTYGMHGAVDSLRRFGLDVLAPAAAGGRGLVDWRMLGATPLACDLIMVNTKGMRNWFDLSPGRAYSGDVPLLDRPAIIAFIHSFSAIQPGLPATIAGRWFQRGAYAYSGAVHEPYLQAFVPPAILAERLTHAFPWAAAVRHDDGPVWKVAVFGDPLITLGPPAQRMDAPFSLPGAHDVEQRAQEHLASGRSADALWELIIAGADARAAELARAWWKDDPTRITTQVADAALLPAFHQGDALLLMRLFMRLRDAEAIEPWHLDVLWHGARFGAGALAQHDAETLLTVLRQQLRPEQLGADAVEAAEMMQRIGSVHDPVAFLRSVRTDRPQDQRLIDAAVRGMTGRR
;
A
#
# COMPACT_ATOMS: atom_id res chain seq x y z
N MET A 1 33.08 -15.50 12.91
CA MET A 1 32.35 -16.74 13.25
C MET A 1 31.83 -16.63 14.68
N PRO A 2 30.65 -17.17 14.94
CA PRO A 2 29.65 -16.59 15.82
C PRO A 2 29.72 -17.13 17.25
N MET A 3 29.37 -16.29 18.23
CA MET A 3 28.78 -16.77 19.48
C MET A 3 27.30 -16.44 19.46
N SER A 4 26.52 -17.52 19.42
CA SER A 4 25.08 -17.54 19.61
C SER A 4 24.79 -17.38 21.11
N PHE A 5 23.96 -16.41 21.47
CA PHE A 5 23.27 -16.39 22.75
C PHE A 5 21.79 -16.61 22.49
N ALA A 6 21.29 -17.78 22.88
CA ALA A 6 19.89 -18.02 23.16
C ALA A 6 19.76 -18.93 24.40
N ALA A 7 18.70 -18.67 25.15
CA ALA A 7 18.08 -19.47 26.21
C ALA A 7 18.49 -19.21 27.68
N VAL A 8 17.64 -18.43 28.35
CA VAL A 8 17.14 -18.61 29.73
C VAL A 8 15.66 -18.21 29.64
N ALA A 9 14.64 -18.87 30.17
CA ALA A 9 14.45 -20.16 30.81
C ALA A 9 12.93 -20.42 30.84
N LEU A 10 12.52 -21.69 30.91
CA LEU A 10 11.38 -22.11 31.72
C LEU A 10 11.46 -23.63 31.96
N ALA A 11 11.93 -23.98 33.16
CA ALA A 11 11.69 -25.27 33.82
C ALA A 11 10.22 -25.31 34.29
N SER A 12 9.52 -26.43 34.47
CA SER A 12 9.87 -27.75 35.05
C SER A 12 8.81 -28.76 34.55
N VAL A 13 9.01 -30.08 34.45
CA VAL A 13 9.27 -31.09 35.49
C VAL A 13 9.81 -32.37 34.82
N ALA A 14 10.72 -33.04 35.51
CA ALA A 14 11.49 -34.20 35.08
C ALA A 14 10.71 -35.53 35.01
N MET A 15 11.06 -36.38 34.04
CA MET A 15 11.22 -37.84 34.19
C MET A 15 12.19 -38.33 33.12
N LEU A 16 13.28 -38.98 33.55
CA LEU A 16 14.36 -39.53 32.74
C LEU A 16 13.88 -40.81 32.03
N GLY A 17 13.84 -40.77 30.69
CA GLY A 17 13.58 -41.91 29.83
C GLY A 17 14.29 -41.72 28.48
N ARG A 18 14.88 -42.80 27.97
CA ARG A 18 15.78 -42.88 26.81
C ARG A 18 15.29 -42.08 25.59
N TRP A 19 16.17 -41.26 25.02
CA TRP A 19 15.97 -40.60 23.73
C TRP A 19 16.05 -41.64 22.60
N GLU A 20 14.90 -42.20 22.23
CA GLU A 20 14.68 -42.67 20.87
C GLU A 20 14.40 -41.45 19.98
N ALA A 21 14.96 -41.46 18.78
CA ALA A 21 14.81 -40.40 17.79
C ALA A 21 13.33 -40.16 17.49
N GLN A 22 12.74 -39.14 18.12
CA GLN A 22 11.42 -38.65 17.76
C GLN A 22 11.52 -37.94 16.41
N THR A 23 10.92 -38.58 15.42
CA THR A 23 10.49 -38.00 14.15
C THR A 23 9.94 -36.58 14.33
N GLN A 24 10.41 -35.66 13.50
CA GLN A 24 9.78 -34.34 13.29
C GLN A 24 8.25 -34.53 13.23
N PRO A 25 7.46 -33.70 13.94
CA PRO A 25 6.01 -33.73 13.75
C PRO A 25 5.73 -33.40 12.28
N GLN A 26 5.08 -34.34 11.58
CA GLN A 26 4.48 -34.06 10.29
C GLN A 26 3.57 -32.82 10.44
N PRO A 27 3.53 -31.91 9.45
CA PRO A 27 2.53 -30.86 9.43
C PRO A 27 1.15 -31.52 9.56
N ALA A 28 0.37 -31.08 10.54
CA ALA A 28 -0.97 -31.61 10.76
C ALA A 28 -1.74 -31.60 9.43
N ASP A 29 -2.24 -32.78 9.05
CA ASP A 29 -3.24 -32.88 7.98
C ASP A 29 -4.40 -31.97 8.36
N TRP A 30 -4.49 -30.82 7.69
CA TRP A 30 -5.69 -29.98 7.70
C TRP A 30 -6.77 -30.78 6.97
N GLN A 31 -7.39 -31.74 7.66
CA GLN A 31 -8.58 -32.40 7.17
C GLN A 31 -9.59 -31.30 6.86
N ARG A 32 -9.91 -31.14 5.57
CA ARG A 32 -10.88 -30.17 5.05
C ARG A 32 -12.25 -30.54 5.62
N VAL A 33 -12.56 -30.07 6.82
CA VAL A 33 -13.92 -30.13 7.36
C VAL A 33 -14.79 -29.34 6.39
N PRO A 34 -15.87 -29.91 5.83
CA PRO A 34 -16.78 -29.17 4.98
C PRO A 34 -17.35 -27.98 5.76
N VAL A 35 -16.93 -26.77 5.43
CA VAL A 35 -17.46 -25.56 6.05
C VAL A 35 -18.87 -25.34 5.50
N GLN A 36 -19.88 -25.38 6.38
CA GLN A 36 -21.23 -25.01 6.03
C GLN A 36 -21.31 -23.48 5.93
N LEU A 37 -21.15 -22.94 4.70
CA LEU A 37 -21.16 -21.50 4.44
C LEU A 37 -22.41 -20.79 4.97
N ASP A 38 -23.55 -21.49 4.98
CA ASP A 38 -24.82 -20.92 5.44
C ASP A 38 -24.89 -20.72 6.96
N ALA A 39 -24.06 -21.43 7.73
CA ALA A 39 -23.95 -21.27 9.17
C ALA A 39 -23.05 -20.09 9.59
N LEU A 40 -22.31 -19.51 8.65
CA LEU A 40 -21.45 -18.35 8.89
C LEU A 40 -22.25 -17.05 8.82
N SER A 41 -21.82 -16.04 9.58
CA SER A 41 -22.34 -14.68 9.40
C SER A 41 -22.00 -14.17 7.98
N PRO A 42 -22.80 -13.25 7.41
CA PRO A 42 -22.54 -12.69 6.09
C PRO A 42 -21.08 -12.27 5.82
N PRO A 43 -20.41 -11.47 6.69
CA PRO A 43 -19.04 -11.06 6.42
C PRO A 43 -18.03 -12.22 6.46
N GLN A 44 -18.23 -13.21 7.33
CA GLN A 44 -17.40 -14.42 7.35
C GLN A 44 -17.63 -15.27 6.09
N ARG A 45 -18.88 -15.41 5.66
CA ARG A 45 -19.24 -16.12 4.43
C ARG A 45 -18.53 -15.49 3.23
N LEU A 46 -18.55 -14.16 3.12
CA LEU A 46 -17.87 -13.44 2.06
C LEU A 46 -16.36 -13.70 2.05
N GLY A 47 -15.69 -13.55 3.18
CA GLY A 47 -14.24 -13.75 3.23
C GLY A 47 -13.83 -15.22 3.06
N VAL A 48 -14.62 -16.18 3.54
CA VAL A 48 -14.39 -17.60 3.24
C VAL A 48 -14.53 -17.88 1.73
N ARG A 49 -15.50 -17.30 1.02
CA ARG A 49 -15.59 -17.44 -0.45
C ARG A 49 -14.35 -16.86 -1.14
N ALA A 50 -13.94 -15.64 -0.76
CA ALA A 50 -12.75 -14.99 -1.31
C ALA A 50 -11.48 -15.83 -1.06
N GLU A 51 -11.36 -16.43 0.12
CA GLU A 51 -10.24 -17.28 0.50
C GLU A 51 -10.26 -18.63 -0.24
N LEU A 52 -11.41 -19.28 -0.36
CA LEU A 52 -11.56 -20.52 -1.12
C LEU A 52 -11.12 -20.35 -2.57
N LEU A 53 -11.52 -19.26 -3.23
CA LEU A 53 -11.06 -18.96 -4.58
C LEU A 53 -9.54 -18.78 -4.63
N ARG A 54 -8.98 -18.00 -3.69
CA ARG A 54 -7.54 -17.73 -3.64
C ARG A 54 -6.70 -18.99 -3.38
N GLN A 55 -7.19 -19.90 -2.55
CA GLN A 55 -6.51 -21.17 -2.24
C GLN A 55 -6.64 -22.21 -3.36
N ASN A 56 -7.71 -22.13 -4.16
CA ASN A 56 -7.96 -23.10 -5.24
C ASN A 56 -7.25 -22.76 -6.56
N ILE A 57 -6.80 -21.50 -6.75
CA ILE A 57 -6.01 -21.12 -7.92
C ILE A 57 -4.53 -21.00 -7.50
N PRO A 58 -3.66 -21.93 -7.93
CA PRO A 58 -2.25 -21.90 -7.59
C PRO A 58 -1.54 -20.64 -8.09
N VAL A 59 -0.45 -20.27 -7.41
CA VAL A 59 0.38 -19.12 -7.78
C VAL A 59 1.71 -19.60 -8.34
N ILE A 60 2.01 -19.18 -9.56
CA ILE A 60 3.34 -19.35 -10.17
C ILE A 60 4.27 -18.31 -9.53
N PRO A 61 5.41 -18.71 -8.93
CA PRO A 61 6.31 -17.81 -8.19
C PRO A 61 7.20 -16.97 -9.12
N GLN A 62 6.64 -16.43 -10.20
CA GLN A 62 7.32 -15.56 -11.15
C GLN A 62 6.58 -14.22 -11.21
N VAL A 63 7.29 -13.10 -11.11
CA VAL A 63 6.73 -11.78 -11.39
C VAL A 63 7.00 -11.43 -12.86
N VAL A 64 5.96 -11.04 -13.58
CA VAL A 64 6.06 -10.59 -14.96
C VAL A 64 5.94 -9.06 -15.01
N VAL A 65 6.97 -8.40 -15.50
CA VAL A 65 7.04 -6.95 -15.66
C VAL A 65 6.83 -6.62 -17.15
N VAL A 66 5.80 -5.83 -17.44
CA VAL A 66 5.46 -5.39 -18.81
C VAL A 66 5.68 -3.89 -18.97
N SER A 67 5.83 -3.42 -20.20
CA SER A 67 6.01 -1.98 -20.50
C SER A 67 4.87 -1.35 -21.31
N ASP A 68 3.85 -2.12 -21.67
CA ASP A 68 2.69 -1.65 -22.41
C ASP A 68 1.41 -2.40 -21.99
N TRP A 69 0.27 -1.73 -22.18
CA TRP A 69 -1.02 -2.24 -21.71
C TRP A 69 -1.57 -3.40 -22.56
N GLY A 70 -1.11 -3.54 -23.81
CA GLY A 70 -1.40 -4.72 -24.63
C GLY A 70 -0.77 -5.97 -24.01
N SER A 71 0.52 -5.89 -23.68
CA SER A 71 1.27 -6.93 -22.96
C SER A 71 0.69 -7.21 -21.57
N TYR A 72 0.20 -6.19 -20.86
CA TYR A 72 -0.49 -6.37 -19.57
C TYR A 72 -1.73 -7.28 -19.71
N LEU A 73 -2.61 -6.96 -20.67
CA LEU A 73 -3.78 -7.78 -20.94
C LEU A 73 -3.41 -9.18 -21.44
N ARG A 74 -2.41 -9.29 -22.31
CA ARG A 74 -1.92 -10.60 -22.77
C ARG A 74 -1.37 -11.44 -21.62
N ALA A 75 -0.64 -10.84 -20.68
CA ALA A 75 -0.11 -11.55 -19.52
C ALA A 75 -1.24 -12.07 -18.62
N ILE A 76 -2.29 -11.26 -18.38
CA ILE A 76 -3.49 -11.70 -17.65
C ILE A 76 -4.24 -12.81 -18.41
N ALA A 77 -4.31 -12.73 -19.74
CA ALA A 77 -4.94 -13.76 -20.56
C ALA A 77 -4.24 -15.13 -20.48
N HIS A 78 -3.00 -15.19 -19.97
CA HIS A 78 -2.28 -16.46 -19.71
C HIS A 78 -2.55 -17.02 -18.30
N TRP A 79 -3.35 -16.34 -17.48
CA TRP A 79 -3.85 -16.96 -16.25
C TRP A 79 -4.85 -18.06 -16.59
N SER A 80 -5.01 -19.00 -15.67
CA SER A 80 -6.03 -20.04 -15.76
C SER A 80 -6.39 -20.53 -14.36
N PRO A 81 -7.45 -21.34 -14.21
CA PRO A 81 -7.72 -22.04 -12.95
C PRO A 81 -6.55 -22.94 -12.51
N ALA A 82 -5.68 -23.36 -13.43
CA ALA A 82 -4.50 -24.15 -13.12
C ALA A 82 -3.33 -23.33 -12.54
N GLY A 83 -3.29 -22.02 -12.78
CA GLY A 83 -2.25 -21.17 -12.23
C GLY A 83 -2.31 -19.73 -12.72
N ARG A 84 -1.81 -18.82 -11.88
CA ARG A 84 -1.66 -17.39 -12.20
C ARG A 84 -0.39 -16.81 -11.60
N PHE A 85 0.04 -15.66 -12.09
CA PHE A 85 1.25 -14.97 -11.66
C PHE A 85 1.03 -13.45 -11.59
N PRO A 86 1.75 -12.72 -10.71
CA PRO A 86 1.68 -11.26 -10.69
C PRO A 86 2.16 -10.63 -12.00
N VAL A 87 1.42 -9.61 -12.46
CA VAL A 87 1.76 -8.81 -13.65
C VAL A 87 1.86 -7.34 -13.26
N LEU A 88 3.08 -6.77 -13.31
CA LEU A 88 3.33 -5.38 -12.93
C LEU A 88 3.74 -4.55 -14.14
N PHE A 89 3.47 -3.25 -14.08
CA PHE A 89 3.72 -2.32 -15.18
C PHE A 89 4.92 -1.41 -14.86
N ASP A 90 5.94 -1.41 -15.72
CA ASP A 90 7.06 -0.47 -15.66
C ASP A 90 6.82 0.66 -16.67
N ALA A 91 6.41 1.83 -16.18
CA ALA A 91 6.18 3.02 -16.99
C ALA A 91 7.47 3.73 -17.40
N GLY A 92 8.64 3.18 -17.05
CA GLY A 92 9.94 3.79 -17.25
C GLY A 92 10.29 4.86 -16.21
N THR A 93 9.46 5.03 -15.18
CA THR A 93 9.62 6.03 -14.11
C THR A 93 10.23 5.42 -12.86
N ALA A 94 10.88 6.24 -12.02
CA ALA A 94 11.40 5.79 -10.72
C ALA A 94 10.27 5.25 -9.82
N GLU A 95 9.12 5.92 -9.80
CA GLU A 95 7.95 5.54 -9.00
C GLU A 95 7.45 4.12 -9.33
N SER A 96 7.18 3.82 -10.60
CA SER A 96 6.69 2.49 -11.02
C SER A 96 7.72 1.38 -10.73
N ARG A 97 9.02 1.66 -10.89
CA ARG A 97 10.08 0.69 -10.56
C ARG A 97 10.22 0.45 -9.07
N HIS A 98 10.02 1.48 -8.25
CA HIS A 98 9.99 1.33 -6.80
C HIS A 98 8.74 0.58 -6.31
N ASP A 99 7.58 0.76 -6.96
CA ASP A 99 6.40 -0.07 -6.72
C ASP A 99 6.66 -1.54 -7.06
N ILE A 100 7.28 -1.80 -8.22
CA ILE A 100 7.67 -3.16 -8.58
C ILE A 100 8.63 -3.75 -7.54
N ALA A 101 9.64 -3.00 -7.12
CA ALA A 101 10.59 -3.43 -6.10
C ALA A 101 9.90 -3.73 -4.76
N ARG A 102 8.98 -2.86 -4.31
CA ARG A 102 8.16 -3.09 -3.11
C ARG A 102 7.39 -4.40 -3.23
N PHE A 103 6.69 -4.61 -4.35
CA PHE A 103 5.94 -5.83 -4.59
C PHE A 103 6.86 -7.06 -4.59
N VAL A 104 8.00 -7.01 -5.28
CA VAL A 104 8.94 -8.14 -5.39
C VAL A 104 9.51 -8.52 -4.02
N ARG A 105 9.92 -7.54 -3.20
CA ARG A 105 10.31 -7.80 -1.81
C ARG A 105 9.17 -8.43 -1.02
N ALA A 106 7.93 -7.98 -1.25
CA ALA A 106 6.74 -8.50 -0.57
C ALA A 106 6.38 -9.93 -0.95
N PHE A 107 6.44 -10.20 -2.25
CA PHE A 107 6.02 -11.45 -2.85
C PHE A 107 7.12 -12.52 -2.78
N GLU A 108 8.40 -12.15 -2.73
CA GLU A 108 9.53 -13.10 -2.72
C GLU A 108 9.41 -14.12 -3.88
N PRO A 109 9.44 -13.67 -5.16
CA PRO A 109 9.36 -14.56 -6.30
C PRO A 109 10.63 -15.41 -6.42
N ALA A 110 10.50 -16.57 -7.07
CA ALA A 110 11.65 -17.34 -7.55
C ALA A 110 12.35 -16.65 -8.74
N ARG A 111 11.61 -15.84 -9.51
CA ARG A 111 12.15 -15.12 -10.67
C ARG A 111 11.36 -13.85 -10.98
N VAL A 112 12.05 -12.82 -11.47
CA VAL A 112 11.43 -11.63 -12.06
C VAL A 112 11.83 -11.57 -13.53
N VAL A 113 10.84 -11.44 -14.42
CA VAL A 113 11.07 -11.38 -15.86
C VAL A 113 10.46 -10.13 -16.47
N ARG A 114 11.13 -9.54 -17.45
CA ARG A 114 10.53 -8.58 -18.36
C ARG A 114 9.90 -9.29 -19.55
N TRP A 115 8.71 -8.87 -19.93
CA TRP A 115 8.00 -9.47 -21.05
C TRP A 115 7.19 -8.44 -21.81
N ASN A 116 7.28 -8.48 -23.13
CA ASN A 116 6.39 -7.78 -24.04
C ASN A 116 5.82 -8.83 -24.98
N ALA A 117 4.49 -8.88 -25.13
CA ALA A 117 3.85 -9.87 -25.97
C ALA A 117 4.18 -9.59 -27.45
N PRO A 118 4.66 -10.58 -28.22
CA PRO A 118 4.98 -10.38 -29.64
C PRO A 118 3.79 -9.92 -30.49
N ASP A 119 2.57 -10.26 -30.05
CA ASP A 119 1.29 -9.93 -30.66
C ASP A 119 0.48 -8.92 -29.83
N ALA A 120 1.14 -8.17 -28.93
CA ALA A 120 0.52 -7.03 -28.26
C ALA A 120 0.04 -6.04 -29.31
N VAL A 121 -1.21 -5.63 -29.18
CA VAL A 121 -1.81 -4.57 -30.01
C VAL A 121 -2.16 -3.42 -29.10
N ASP A 122 -1.99 -2.19 -29.59
CA ASP A 122 -2.44 -1.01 -28.89
C ASP A 122 -3.91 -1.13 -28.51
N LEU A 123 -4.23 -0.70 -27.29
CA LEU A 123 -5.59 -0.69 -26.80
C LEU A 123 -6.47 0.19 -27.71
N PRO A 124 -7.63 -0.32 -28.17
CA PRO A 124 -8.54 0.50 -28.95
C PRO A 124 -8.96 1.73 -28.14
N ARG A 125 -9.05 2.87 -28.84
CA ARG A 125 -9.52 4.14 -28.27
C ARG A 125 -11.03 4.16 -28.00
N PRO A 126 -11.90 3.63 -28.89
CA PRO A 126 -13.33 3.59 -28.62
C PRO A 126 -13.61 2.76 -27.36
N ARG A 127 -14.41 3.32 -26.46
CA ARG A 127 -14.76 2.74 -25.17
C ARG A 127 -15.28 1.30 -25.31
N GLU A 128 -16.29 1.09 -26.15
CA GLU A 128 -16.94 -0.22 -26.35
C GLU A 128 -15.96 -1.27 -26.90
N ALA A 129 -15.10 -0.88 -27.85
CA ALA A 129 -14.08 -1.77 -28.38
C ALA A 129 -13.06 -2.18 -27.30
N ARG A 130 -12.73 -1.27 -26.38
CA ARG A 130 -11.85 -1.57 -25.25
C ARG A 130 -12.52 -2.48 -24.22
N GLN A 131 -13.81 -2.27 -23.94
CA GLN A 131 -14.60 -3.17 -23.09
C GLN A 131 -14.57 -4.60 -23.66
N ALA A 132 -14.80 -4.76 -24.97
CA ALA A 132 -14.76 -6.08 -25.61
C ALA A 132 -13.39 -6.78 -25.49
N VAL A 133 -12.28 -6.02 -25.59
CA VAL A 133 -10.92 -6.58 -25.40
C VAL A 133 -10.68 -6.99 -23.95
N ILE A 134 -11.16 -6.19 -22.99
CA ILE A 134 -11.08 -6.52 -21.55
C ILE A 134 -11.91 -7.77 -21.24
N ASP A 135 -13.16 -7.83 -21.71
CA ASP A 135 -14.06 -8.96 -21.48
C ASP A 135 -13.49 -10.25 -22.09
N LYS A 136 -12.90 -10.15 -23.30
CA LYS A 136 -12.18 -11.28 -23.91
C LYS A 136 -11.00 -11.74 -23.05
N THR A 137 -10.20 -10.80 -22.54
CA THR A 137 -9.05 -11.12 -21.67
C THR A 137 -9.48 -11.91 -20.44
N ILE A 138 -10.59 -11.51 -19.82
CA ILE A 138 -11.15 -12.20 -18.65
C ILE A 138 -11.62 -13.60 -19.04
N ARG A 139 -12.29 -13.77 -20.19
CA ARG A 139 -12.68 -15.10 -20.68
C ARG A 139 -11.48 -16.01 -20.93
N SER A 140 -10.42 -15.49 -21.56
CA SER A 140 -9.18 -16.25 -21.78
C SER A 140 -8.55 -16.71 -20.46
N ALA A 141 -8.56 -15.84 -19.43
CA ALA A 141 -8.01 -16.15 -18.11
C ALA A 141 -8.74 -17.30 -17.36
N TRP A 142 -9.86 -17.77 -17.91
CA TRP A 142 -10.66 -18.89 -17.40
C TRP A 142 -10.74 -20.06 -18.41
N ASP A 143 -9.77 -20.13 -19.34
CA ASP A 143 -9.65 -21.16 -20.38
C ASP A 143 -10.84 -21.28 -21.35
N LEU A 144 -11.77 -20.31 -21.36
CA LEU A 144 -12.99 -20.39 -22.16
C LEU A 144 -12.75 -20.30 -23.67
N ASP A 145 -11.63 -19.72 -24.10
CA ASP A 145 -11.24 -19.68 -25.52
C ASP A 145 -10.72 -21.04 -26.03
N THR A 146 -10.44 -21.98 -25.13
CA THR A 146 -9.87 -23.30 -25.46
C THR A 146 -10.91 -24.43 -25.46
N ILE A 147 -12.15 -24.12 -25.08
CA ILE A 147 -13.23 -25.10 -24.90
C ILE A 147 -14.29 -24.89 -26.00
N ASP A 148 -14.55 -25.94 -26.79
CA ASP A 148 -15.65 -25.93 -27.75
C ASP A 148 -17.00 -25.84 -27.03
N ASN A 149 -17.86 -24.90 -27.45
CA ASN A 149 -19.14 -24.58 -26.78
C ASN A 149 -18.99 -24.21 -25.29
N ALA A 150 -17.94 -23.45 -24.95
CA ALA A 150 -17.72 -22.93 -23.62
C ALA A 150 -19.00 -22.28 -23.03
N PRO A 151 -19.31 -22.51 -21.74
CA PRO A 151 -20.44 -21.84 -21.07
C PRO A 151 -20.23 -20.32 -21.07
N ASP A 152 -21.31 -19.56 -20.85
CA ASP A 152 -21.12 -18.15 -20.56
C ASP A 152 -20.31 -17.98 -19.26
N LEU A 153 -19.47 -16.95 -19.21
CA LEU A 153 -18.59 -16.72 -18.06
C LEU A 153 -19.40 -16.53 -16.76
N LEU A 154 -20.57 -15.90 -16.83
CA LEU A 154 -21.44 -15.73 -15.67
C LEU A 154 -22.07 -17.06 -15.24
N GLU A 155 -22.42 -17.92 -16.18
CA GLU A 155 -22.94 -19.27 -15.89
C GLU A 155 -21.87 -20.13 -15.21
N LEU A 156 -20.62 -20.08 -15.70
CA LEU A 156 -19.48 -20.74 -15.07
C LEU A 156 -19.31 -20.29 -13.61
N TRP A 157 -19.32 -18.99 -13.38
CA TRP A 157 -19.16 -18.44 -12.02
C TRP A 157 -20.36 -18.72 -11.12
N ALA A 158 -21.59 -18.72 -11.66
CA ALA A 158 -22.78 -19.07 -10.90
C ALA A 158 -22.75 -20.53 -10.40
N ALA A 159 -22.14 -21.45 -11.17
CA ALA A 159 -22.13 -22.88 -10.87
C ALA A 159 -21.31 -23.29 -9.62
N SER A 160 -20.36 -22.47 -9.15
CA SER A 160 -19.52 -22.78 -7.99
C SER A 160 -19.78 -21.82 -6.84
N PRO A 161 -20.18 -22.25 -5.63
CA PRO A 161 -20.54 -21.36 -4.50
C PRO A 161 -19.38 -20.46 -4.00
N ALA A 162 -18.13 -20.74 -4.38
CA ALA A 162 -16.96 -19.94 -4.04
C ALA A 162 -16.72 -18.77 -5.00
N PHE A 163 -17.33 -18.76 -6.20
CA PHE A 163 -17.10 -17.73 -7.22
C PHE A 163 -18.08 -16.55 -7.11
N ALA A 164 -17.73 -15.45 -7.76
CA ALA A 164 -18.50 -14.20 -7.81
C ALA A 164 -18.97 -13.67 -6.44
N PRO A 165 -18.05 -13.45 -5.47
CA PRO A 165 -18.38 -12.84 -4.17
C PRO A 165 -18.82 -11.37 -4.25
N GLY A 166 -18.97 -10.79 -5.44
CA GLY A 166 -19.28 -9.37 -5.62
C GLY A 166 -19.20 -8.95 -7.08
N ILE A 167 -19.30 -7.65 -7.32
CA ILE A 167 -19.17 -7.02 -8.65
C ILE A 167 -18.10 -5.93 -8.65
N ILE A 168 -17.65 -5.55 -9.84
CA ILE A 168 -16.71 -4.45 -10.06
C ILE A 168 -17.41 -3.36 -10.88
N ALA A 169 -17.58 -2.16 -10.34
CA ALA A 169 -18.01 -1.00 -11.11
C ALA A 169 -16.80 -0.33 -11.76
N ALA A 170 -16.79 -0.24 -13.10
CA ALA A 170 -15.65 0.31 -13.84
C ALA A 170 -16.07 1.05 -15.12
N ASP A 171 -15.12 1.81 -15.68
CA ASP A 171 -15.23 2.45 -16.98
C ASP A 171 -13.94 2.17 -17.77
N ALA A 172 -14.04 1.66 -19.00
CA ALA A 172 -12.87 1.36 -19.82
C ALA A 172 -12.08 2.62 -20.23
N ALA A 173 -12.69 3.80 -20.13
CA ALA A 173 -12.04 5.08 -20.33
C ALA A 173 -11.39 5.65 -19.05
N ASP A 174 -11.74 5.14 -17.86
CA ASP A 174 -11.15 5.58 -16.60
C ASP A 174 -9.78 4.94 -16.39
N PRO A 175 -8.75 5.67 -15.94
CA PRO A 175 -7.43 5.11 -15.66
C PRO A 175 -7.43 3.91 -14.69
N ALA A 176 -8.45 3.72 -13.86
CA ALA A 176 -8.52 2.58 -12.93
C ALA A 176 -8.92 1.24 -13.59
N TRP A 177 -9.20 1.19 -14.90
CA TRP A 177 -9.57 -0.06 -15.60
C TRP A 177 -8.58 -1.24 -15.45
N PRO A 178 -7.24 -1.06 -15.32
CA PRO A 178 -6.31 -2.19 -15.16
C PRO A 178 -6.56 -3.00 -13.89
N ALA A 179 -7.04 -2.34 -12.81
CA ALA A 179 -7.49 -3.03 -11.62
C ALA A 179 -8.75 -3.85 -11.88
N ALA A 180 -9.70 -3.29 -12.64
CA ALA A 180 -10.96 -3.95 -12.94
C ALA A 180 -10.75 -5.27 -13.67
N VAL A 181 -9.91 -5.30 -14.71
CA VAL A 181 -9.62 -6.54 -15.45
C VAL A 181 -8.89 -7.57 -14.58
N ALA A 182 -7.90 -7.15 -13.79
CA ALA A 182 -7.12 -8.06 -12.95
C ALA A 182 -7.97 -8.66 -11.83
N LEU A 183 -8.80 -7.85 -11.16
CA LEU A 183 -9.71 -8.32 -10.13
C LEU A 183 -10.83 -9.17 -10.71
N ALA A 184 -11.39 -8.82 -11.88
CA ALA A 184 -12.40 -9.65 -12.53
C ALA A 184 -11.85 -11.05 -12.85
N ALA A 185 -10.68 -11.11 -13.49
CA ALA A 185 -9.99 -12.36 -13.79
C ALA A 185 -9.60 -13.13 -12.52
N GLY A 186 -9.08 -12.45 -11.51
CA GLY A 186 -8.52 -13.07 -10.29
C GLY A 186 -9.51 -13.36 -9.17
N ARG A 187 -10.66 -12.66 -9.11
CA ARG A 187 -11.70 -12.80 -8.08
C ARG A 187 -13.00 -13.41 -8.62
N ALA A 188 -13.05 -13.76 -9.91
CA ALA A 188 -14.27 -14.24 -10.57
C ALA A 188 -15.44 -13.25 -10.43
N GLN A 189 -15.17 -11.95 -10.54
CA GLN A 189 -16.19 -10.90 -10.36
C GLN A 189 -16.59 -10.29 -11.71
N PRO A 190 -17.89 -10.16 -12.00
CA PRO A 190 -18.33 -9.47 -13.21
C PRO A 190 -18.05 -7.97 -13.13
N ILE A 191 -17.66 -7.40 -14.27
CA ILE A 191 -17.55 -5.95 -14.44
C ILE A 191 -18.91 -5.40 -14.83
N VAL A 192 -19.40 -4.45 -14.06
CA VAL A 192 -20.50 -3.57 -14.41
C VAL A 192 -19.91 -2.28 -14.97
N TRP A 193 -20.11 -2.06 -16.27
CA TRP A 193 -19.64 -0.86 -16.95
C TRP A 193 -20.53 0.35 -16.66
N VAL A 194 -20.01 1.31 -15.89
CA VAL A 194 -20.73 2.54 -15.51
C VAL A 194 -19.98 3.79 -15.96
N GLN A 195 -20.65 4.95 -15.91
CA GLN A 195 -20.07 6.26 -16.20
C GLN A 195 -20.29 7.19 -15.03
N THR A 196 -19.29 8.00 -14.73
CA THR A 196 -19.40 9.04 -13.71
C THR A 196 -18.32 10.10 -13.90
N LYS A 197 -18.41 11.20 -13.17
CA LYS A 197 -17.38 12.23 -13.19
C LYS A 197 -16.10 11.74 -12.51
N GLY A 198 -14.96 12.01 -13.12
CA GLY A 198 -13.65 11.78 -12.52
C GLY A 198 -13.20 12.98 -11.69
N ASN A 199 -12.87 12.75 -10.42
CA ASN A 199 -12.04 13.57 -9.54
C ASN A 199 -12.05 12.92 -8.13
N PRO A 200 -11.08 12.07 -7.76
CA PRO A 200 -11.08 11.42 -6.45
C PRO A 200 -10.95 12.42 -5.29
N ASN A 201 -10.45 13.63 -5.54
CA ASN A 201 -10.35 14.69 -4.54
C ASN A 201 -11.62 15.56 -4.44
N GLY A 202 -12.56 15.38 -5.38
CA GLY A 202 -13.79 16.14 -5.49
C GLY A 202 -14.86 15.69 -4.50
N ALA A 203 -16.09 16.16 -4.71
CA ALA A 203 -17.27 15.70 -4.00
C ALA A 203 -18.43 15.47 -5.01
N PHE A 204 -19.27 14.49 -4.72
CA PHE A 204 -20.58 14.35 -5.33
C PHE A 204 -21.59 15.29 -4.66
N ASP A 205 -22.49 15.83 -5.47
CA ASP A 205 -23.81 16.24 -5.00
C ASP A 205 -24.68 14.99 -4.80
N PRO A 206 -25.68 15.03 -3.90
CA PRO A 206 -26.51 13.86 -3.59
C PRO A 206 -27.08 13.18 -4.84
N ASP A 207 -27.69 13.93 -5.76
CA ASP A 207 -28.32 13.37 -6.96
C ASP A 207 -27.32 12.63 -7.88
N GLU A 208 -26.06 13.09 -7.93
CA GLU A 208 -25.04 12.46 -8.76
C GLU A 208 -24.61 11.09 -8.22
N VAL A 209 -24.50 10.95 -6.89
CA VAL A 209 -24.17 9.66 -6.28
C VAL A 209 -25.34 8.69 -6.36
N GLU A 210 -26.58 9.17 -6.29
CA GLU A 210 -27.78 8.35 -6.51
C GLU A 210 -27.86 7.82 -7.94
N LEU A 211 -27.45 8.62 -8.93
CA LEU A 211 -27.40 8.20 -10.33
C LEU A 211 -26.36 7.08 -10.52
N LEU A 212 -25.20 7.21 -9.90
CA LEU A 212 -24.16 6.17 -9.92
C LEU A 212 -24.62 4.90 -9.18
N ALA A 213 -25.23 5.03 -7.99
CA ALA A 213 -25.78 3.92 -7.24
C ALA A 213 -26.80 3.12 -8.08
N SER A 214 -27.74 3.82 -8.70
CA SER A 214 -28.77 3.21 -9.56
C SER A 214 -28.17 2.45 -10.74
N ALA A 215 -27.12 2.99 -11.38
CA ALA A 215 -26.44 2.31 -12.47
C ALA A 215 -25.72 1.03 -12.02
N ILE A 216 -25.08 1.06 -10.84
CA ILE A 216 -24.42 -0.11 -10.24
C ILE A 216 -25.46 -1.18 -9.87
N GLU A 217 -26.57 -0.78 -9.25
CA GLU A 217 -27.67 -1.67 -8.87
C GLU A 217 -28.31 -2.34 -10.10
N LEU A 218 -28.52 -1.60 -11.19
CA LEU A 218 -29.00 -2.17 -12.46
C LEU A 218 -28.00 -3.19 -13.02
N GLY A 219 -26.70 -2.90 -12.92
CA GLY A 219 -25.66 -3.84 -13.31
C GLY A 219 -25.63 -5.10 -12.46
N ALA A 220 -25.72 -4.97 -11.14
CA ALA A 220 -25.85 -6.10 -10.22
C ALA A 220 -27.05 -6.98 -10.61
N GLN A 221 -28.20 -6.37 -10.91
CA GLN A 221 -29.40 -7.06 -11.40
C GLN A 221 -29.16 -7.82 -12.71
N SER A 222 -28.40 -7.26 -13.65
CA SER A 222 -28.10 -7.89 -14.93
C SER A 222 -27.20 -9.12 -14.84
N THR A 223 -26.49 -9.32 -13.71
CA THR A 223 -25.67 -10.53 -13.51
C THR A 223 -26.53 -11.80 -13.36
N GLY A 224 -27.82 -11.65 -13.03
CA GLY A 224 -28.71 -12.78 -12.71
C GLY A 224 -28.40 -13.47 -11.39
N MET A 225 -27.38 -13.03 -10.66
CA MET A 225 -26.99 -13.60 -9.37
C MET A 225 -27.80 -12.95 -8.23
N PRO A 226 -28.10 -13.68 -7.14
CA PRO A 226 -28.70 -13.09 -5.95
C PRO A 226 -27.89 -11.90 -5.41
N TRP A 227 -28.57 -10.78 -5.21
CA TRP A 227 -28.05 -9.52 -4.70
C TRP A 227 -29.22 -8.76 -4.02
N ARG A 228 -28.91 -7.86 -3.09
CA ARG A 228 -29.77 -6.93 -2.30
C ARG A 228 -29.66 -7.09 -0.79
N ALA A 229 -29.03 -8.15 -0.29
CA ALA A 229 -28.77 -8.34 1.13
C ALA A 229 -27.34 -8.85 1.37
N LEU A 230 -26.79 -8.51 2.55
CA LEU A 230 -25.53 -9.10 3.00
C LEU A 230 -25.69 -10.63 3.11
N GLY A 231 -24.72 -11.37 2.59
CA GLY A 231 -24.70 -12.83 2.57
C GLY A 231 -25.24 -13.44 1.27
N ASP A 232 -25.82 -12.61 0.39
CA ASP A 232 -26.18 -12.98 -0.98
C ASP A 232 -24.94 -13.39 -1.80
N ARG A 233 -25.15 -13.76 -3.07
CA ARG A 233 -24.05 -14.10 -3.97
C ARG A 233 -23.13 -12.90 -4.16
N VAL A 234 -23.75 -11.75 -4.42
CA VAL A 234 -23.10 -10.47 -4.65
C VAL A 234 -23.34 -9.58 -3.42
N ASP A 235 -22.36 -9.53 -2.54
CA ASP A 235 -22.35 -8.68 -1.34
C ASP A 235 -21.02 -7.95 -1.13
N ALA A 236 -20.18 -7.87 -2.16
CA ALA A 236 -19.04 -6.96 -2.27
C ALA A 236 -19.11 -6.09 -3.52
N LEU A 237 -18.59 -4.87 -3.42
CA LEU A 237 -18.53 -3.91 -4.52
C LEU A 237 -17.14 -3.27 -4.61
N THR A 238 -16.41 -3.57 -5.68
CA THR A 238 -15.16 -2.85 -5.99
C THR A 238 -15.46 -1.71 -6.95
N ILE A 239 -15.07 -0.49 -6.61
CA ILE A 239 -15.25 0.69 -7.46
C ILE A 239 -13.89 1.01 -8.09
N CYS A 240 -13.66 0.57 -9.32
CA CYS A 240 -12.46 0.88 -10.09
C CYS A 240 -12.70 2.12 -10.94
N LEU A 241 -12.81 3.28 -10.26
CA LEU A 241 -13.12 4.57 -10.86
C LEU A 241 -12.39 5.69 -10.12
N ASN A 242 -11.96 6.72 -10.84
CA ASN A 242 -11.48 7.97 -10.28
C ASN A 242 -12.62 8.89 -9.82
N CYS A 243 -13.75 8.34 -9.39
CA CYS A 243 -14.90 9.13 -8.93
C CYS A 243 -14.64 9.80 -7.57
N PRO A 244 -15.35 10.90 -7.24
CA PRO A 244 -15.28 11.52 -5.92
C PRO A 244 -15.46 10.55 -4.76
N VAL A 245 -14.58 10.67 -3.77
CA VAL A 245 -14.55 9.79 -2.57
C VAL A 245 -15.56 10.19 -1.50
N LYS A 246 -16.18 11.38 -1.66
CA LYS A 246 -17.09 11.98 -0.70
C LYS A 246 -18.31 12.62 -1.34
N ILE A 247 -19.36 12.77 -0.54
CA ILE A 247 -20.67 13.31 -0.92
C ILE A 247 -20.95 14.51 -0.02
N ARG A 248 -21.41 15.64 -0.59
CA ARG A 248 -21.85 16.80 0.20
C ARG A 248 -23.09 16.44 1.01
N HIS A 249 -23.09 16.78 2.30
CA HIS A 249 -24.20 16.49 3.21
C HIS A 249 -24.46 17.65 4.16
N GLY A 250 -25.16 18.70 3.70
CA GLY A 250 -25.53 19.86 4.53
C GLY A 250 -24.35 20.69 5.04
N GLY A 251 -24.39 22.02 4.84
CA GLY A 251 -23.26 22.88 5.24
C GLY A 251 -21.93 22.40 4.62
N ASP A 252 -20.90 22.28 5.47
CA ASP A 252 -19.54 21.84 5.10
C ASP A 252 -19.25 20.36 5.45
N GLU A 253 -20.29 19.56 5.72
CA GLU A 253 -20.15 18.15 6.09
C GLU A 253 -20.12 17.23 4.86
N PHE A 254 -19.34 16.15 4.98
CA PHE A 254 -19.20 15.14 3.94
C PHE A 254 -19.43 13.73 4.46
N LEU A 255 -20.11 12.92 3.64
CA LEU A 255 -20.25 11.48 3.81
C LEU A 255 -19.35 10.72 2.82
N ALA A 256 -19.01 9.47 3.12
CA ALA A 256 -18.15 8.67 2.26
C ALA A 256 -18.94 8.03 1.10
N THR A 257 -18.46 8.21 -0.13
CA THR A 257 -19.06 7.60 -1.34
C THR A 257 -19.13 6.08 -1.22
N THR A 258 -18.05 5.47 -0.75
CA THR A 258 -17.95 4.01 -0.59
C THR A 258 -18.87 3.47 0.50
N ASP A 259 -19.36 4.29 1.43
CA ASP A 259 -20.37 3.82 2.37
C ASP A 259 -21.78 3.90 1.76
N ARG A 260 -22.07 4.97 1.00
CA ARG A 260 -23.34 5.14 0.30
C ARG A 260 -23.57 4.06 -0.76
N LEU A 261 -22.59 3.79 -1.63
CA LEU A 261 -22.77 2.90 -2.78
C LEU A 261 -23.00 1.43 -2.41
N GLY A 262 -22.67 1.02 -1.18
CA GLY A 262 -22.98 -0.31 -0.65
C GLY A 262 -24.38 -0.44 -0.02
N ARG A 263 -25.22 0.60 -0.12
CA ARG A 263 -26.57 0.66 0.49
C ARG A 263 -27.64 0.91 -0.56
N LEU A 264 -28.83 0.37 -0.31
CA LEU A 264 -30.05 0.67 -1.06
C LEU A 264 -30.59 2.05 -0.66
N ALA A 265 -31.56 2.56 -1.41
CA ALA A 265 -32.19 3.86 -1.16
C ALA A 265 -32.84 3.97 0.24
N ASP A 266 -33.27 2.86 0.83
CA ASP A 266 -33.83 2.81 2.20
C ASP A 266 -32.76 2.80 3.30
N GLY A 267 -31.47 2.79 2.92
CA GLY A 267 -30.32 2.73 3.81
C GLY A 267 -29.85 1.31 4.14
N THR A 268 -30.57 0.26 3.74
CA THR A 268 -30.18 -1.13 3.97
C THR A 268 -28.88 -1.44 3.24
N ARG A 269 -27.91 -2.05 3.92
CA ARG A 269 -26.65 -2.46 3.28
C ARG A 269 -26.87 -3.73 2.46
N TRP A 270 -26.46 -3.68 1.20
CA TRP A 270 -26.45 -4.85 0.31
C TRP A 270 -25.03 -5.30 -0.04
N ALA A 271 -24.03 -4.41 0.07
CA ALA A 271 -22.64 -4.76 -0.15
C ALA A 271 -21.65 -3.97 0.72
N TRP A 272 -20.48 -4.56 0.95
CA TRP A 272 -19.31 -3.82 1.42
C TRP A 272 -18.52 -3.26 0.24
N ALA A 273 -18.52 -1.93 0.11
CA ALA A 273 -17.88 -1.26 -1.01
C ALA A 273 -16.53 -0.62 -0.64
N SER A 274 -15.61 -0.69 -1.60
CA SER A 274 -14.26 -0.12 -1.54
C SER A 274 -13.85 0.42 -2.90
N GLN A 275 -12.98 1.44 -2.94
CA GLN A 275 -12.57 2.13 -4.17
C GLN A 275 -11.09 1.93 -4.50
N ILE A 276 -10.80 1.65 -5.77
CA ILE A 276 -9.47 1.74 -6.36
C ILE A 276 -9.48 2.90 -7.36
N PHE A 277 -8.56 3.84 -7.18
CA PHE A 277 -8.41 5.05 -8.00
C PHE A 277 -6.92 5.30 -8.27
N GLY A 278 -6.62 6.31 -9.08
CA GLY A 278 -5.27 6.71 -9.43
C GLY A 278 -5.00 6.57 -10.92
N THR A 279 -3.72 6.53 -11.27
CA THR A 279 -3.25 6.24 -12.63
C THR A 279 -3.48 4.76 -12.98
N GLN A 280 -3.16 4.39 -14.23
CA GLN A 280 -3.27 2.99 -14.67
C GLN A 280 -2.28 2.09 -13.93
N GLU A 281 -1.08 2.62 -13.68
CA GLU A 281 0.00 2.03 -12.92
C GLU A 281 -0.40 1.79 -11.47
N ASP A 282 -0.93 2.82 -10.79
CA ASP A 282 -1.41 2.71 -9.41
C ASP A 282 -2.49 1.63 -9.28
N ALA A 283 -3.46 1.62 -10.20
CA ALA A 283 -4.58 0.69 -10.16
C ALA A 283 -4.12 -0.76 -10.40
N ALA A 284 -3.25 -0.99 -11.38
CA ALA A 284 -2.66 -2.31 -11.62
C ALA A 284 -1.86 -2.80 -10.41
N TYR A 285 -1.01 -1.94 -9.84
CA TYR A 285 -0.22 -2.24 -8.65
C TYR A 285 -1.11 -2.63 -7.46
N GLN A 286 -2.15 -1.84 -7.18
CA GLN A 286 -3.08 -2.12 -6.07
C GLN A 286 -3.79 -3.46 -6.23
N ALA A 287 -4.26 -3.78 -7.44
CA ALA A 287 -4.92 -5.05 -7.73
C ALA A 287 -3.97 -6.24 -7.58
N MET A 288 -2.73 -6.14 -8.07
CA MET A 288 -1.74 -7.21 -7.90
C MET A 288 -1.38 -7.42 -6.44
N CYS A 289 -1.22 -6.34 -5.66
CA CYS A 289 -1.00 -6.43 -4.22
C CYS A 289 -2.15 -7.19 -3.54
N ALA A 290 -3.40 -6.83 -3.85
CA ALA A 290 -4.58 -7.46 -3.26
C ALA A 290 -4.75 -8.95 -3.60
N LEU A 291 -4.36 -9.35 -4.82
CA LEU A 291 -4.51 -10.73 -5.30
C LEU A 291 -3.43 -11.67 -4.76
N PHE A 292 -2.21 -11.17 -4.58
CA PHE A 292 -1.01 -12.01 -4.41
C PHE A 292 -0.29 -11.85 -3.08
N LEU A 293 -0.52 -10.75 -2.34
CA LEU A 293 0.18 -10.48 -1.08
C LEU A 293 -0.70 -10.85 0.12
N MET A 294 -0.04 -11.36 1.16
CA MET A 294 -0.62 -11.64 2.46
C MET A 294 0.24 -10.95 3.53
N PRO A 295 -0.36 -10.18 4.45
CA PRO A 295 0.40 -9.57 5.53
C PRO A 295 1.14 -10.60 6.38
N LYS A 296 2.44 -10.36 6.62
CA LYS A 296 3.29 -11.14 7.54
C LYS A 296 3.68 -10.30 8.77
N ARG A 297 3.72 -8.98 8.61
CA ARG A 297 4.21 -8.03 9.60
C ARG A 297 3.22 -6.90 9.78
N ALA A 298 3.03 -6.45 11.02
CA ALA A 298 2.12 -5.37 11.34
C ALA A 298 2.76 -4.28 12.20
N LEU A 299 2.34 -3.03 11.98
CA LEU A 299 2.59 -1.91 12.89
C LEU A 299 1.28 -1.56 13.57
N ALA A 300 1.30 -1.43 14.90
CA ALA A 300 0.21 -0.90 15.68
C ALA A 300 0.71 0.30 16.49
N PHE A 301 0.24 1.51 16.14
CA PHE A 301 0.74 2.76 16.71
C PHE A 301 -0.39 3.64 17.27
N ASP A 302 -0.25 4.06 18.53
CA ASP A 302 -1.14 5.01 19.19
C ASP A 302 -0.45 6.35 19.38
N GLY A 303 -1.08 7.45 18.92
CA GLY A 303 -0.66 8.81 19.22
C GLY A 303 -1.32 9.40 20.48
N TYR A 304 -2.34 8.73 21.04
CA TYR A 304 -3.09 9.18 22.21
C TYR A 304 -2.55 8.59 23.53
N PRO A 305 -2.85 9.22 24.68
CA PRO A 305 -2.68 8.61 26.00
C PRO A 305 -3.64 7.42 26.19
N ASP A 306 -3.25 6.47 27.04
CA ASP A 306 -4.07 5.27 27.35
C ASP A 306 -5.06 5.57 28.49
N GLU A 307 -6.03 6.46 28.23
CA GLU A 307 -7.01 6.89 29.24
C GLU A 307 -8.41 7.17 28.63
N GLY A 308 -9.45 7.07 29.47
CA GLY A 308 -10.83 7.39 29.09
C GLY A 308 -11.34 6.63 27.86
N ALA A 309 -12.05 7.34 26.97
CA ALA A 309 -12.58 6.78 25.73
C ALA A 309 -11.49 6.37 24.72
N TRP A 310 -10.27 6.91 24.84
CA TRP A 310 -9.16 6.59 23.94
C TRP A 310 -8.64 5.18 24.14
N ARG A 311 -8.77 4.62 25.36
CA ARG A 311 -8.35 3.25 25.68
C ARG A 311 -9.05 2.20 24.83
N THR A 312 -10.34 2.38 24.53
CA THR A 312 -11.11 1.49 23.63
C THR A 312 -10.55 1.48 22.21
N TYR A 313 -9.96 2.61 21.80
CA TYR A 313 -9.34 2.80 20.50
C TYR A 313 -7.82 2.61 20.53
N GLY A 314 -7.27 2.15 21.66
CA GLY A 314 -5.86 1.80 21.78
C GLY A 314 -5.54 0.51 21.03
N MET A 315 -4.26 0.34 20.68
CA MET A 315 -3.77 -0.77 19.87
C MET A 315 -3.52 -2.05 20.65
N HIS A 316 -3.53 -2.03 21.99
CA HIS A 316 -3.17 -3.20 22.82
C HIS A 316 -3.93 -4.48 22.44
N GLY A 317 -5.27 -4.42 22.35
CA GLY A 317 -6.06 -5.60 21.96
C GLY A 317 -5.84 -6.04 20.51
N ALA A 318 -5.51 -5.09 19.61
CA ALA A 318 -5.16 -5.42 18.23
C ALA A 318 -3.84 -6.19 18.17
N VAL A 319 -2.82 -5.73 18.93
CA VAL A 319 -1.51 -6.38 19.02
C VAL A 319 -1.65 -7.83 19.47
N ASP A 320 -2.43 -8.09 20.53
CA ASP A 320 -2.63 -9.43 21.06
C ASP A 320 -3.34 -10.35 20.05
N SER A 321 -4.37 -9.86 19.37
CA SER A 321 -5.09 -10.64 18.36
C SER A 321 -4.22 -10.95 17.13
N LEU A 322 -3.46 -9.97 16.63
CA LEU A 322 -2.57 -10.18 15.47
C LEU A 322 -1.39 -11.11 15.79
N ARG A 323 -0.80 -11.01 16.99
CA ARG A 323 0.27 -11.93 17.42
C ARG A 323 -0.24 -13.35 17.59
N ARG A 324 -1.43 -13.53 18.16
CA ARG A 324 -2.07 -14.86 18.27
C ARG A 324 -2.35 -15.49 16.91
N PHE A 325 -2.66 -14.67 15.90
CA PHE A 325 -2.80 -15.13 14.52
C PHE A 325 -1.47 -15.48 13.85
N GLY A 326 -0.34 -14.97 14.38
CA GLY A 326 1.01 -15.29 13.91
C GLY A 326 1.73 -14.18 13.14
N LEU A 327 1.23 -12.93 13.18
CA LEU A 327 1.95 -11.80 12.60
C LEU A 327 3.10 -11.33 13.50
N ASP A 328 4.18 -10.87 12.88
CA ASP A 328 5.24 -10.09 13.55
C ASP A 328 4.72 -8.67 13.80
N VAL A 329 4.44 -8.30 15.05
CA VAL A 329 3.81 -7.01 15.39
C VAL A 329 4.77 -6.06 16.11
N LEU A 330 5.07 -4.95 15.44
CA LEU A 330 5.76 -3.78 15.98
C LEU A 330 4.75 -2.86 16.68
N ALA A 331 4.95 -2.60 17.97
CA ALA A 331 4.04 -1.77 18.78
C ALA A 331 4.82 -0.82 19.74
N PRO A 332 5.40 0.27 19.24
CA PRO A 332 6.26 1.16 20.04
C PRO A 332 5.52 1.88 21.18
N ALA A 333 4.26 2.21 20.97
CA ALA A 333 3.45 2.98 21.91
C ALA A 333 3.22 2.25 23.25
N ALA A 334 3.26 0.91 23.26
CA ALA A 334 3.16 0.09 24.47
C ALA A 334 4.33 0.31 25.46
N ALA A 335 5.46 0.84 24.99
CA ALA A 335 6.65 1.15 25.80
C ALA A 335 6.85 2.66 26.06
N GLY A 336 5.80 3.48 25.85
CA GLY A 336 5.90 4.94 25.96
C GLY A 336 6.34 5.65 24.67
N GLY A 337 6.64 4.92 23.60
CA GLY A 337 7.07 5.46 22.31
C GLY A 337 5.92 5.94 21.44
N ARG A 338 5.28 7.05 21.83
CA ARG A 338 4.08 7.63 21.16
C ARG A 338 4.27 9.07 20.66
N GLY A 339 5.49 9.60 20.76
CA GLY A 339 5.82 10.95 20.36
C GLY A 339 6.30 11.06 18.91
N LEU A 340 6.56 12.29 18.47
CA LEU A 340 7.07 12.58 17.12
C LEU A 340 8.41 11.91 16.83
N VAL A 341 9.31 11.85 17.82
CA VAL A 341 10.61 11.19 17.66
C VAL A 341 10.42 9.70 17.41
N ASP A 342 9.56 9.03 18.16
CA ASP A 342 9.28 7.61 18.01
C ASP A 342 8.69 7.31 16.63
N TRP A 343 7.72 8.12 16.19
CA TRP A 343 7.16 8.01 14.85
C TRP A 343 8.21 8.17 13.76
N ARG A 344 9.07 9.18 13.86
CA ARG A 344 10.13 9.41 12.87
C ARG A 344 11.19 8.31 12.88
N MET A 345 11.48 7.72 14.04
CA MET A 345 12.38 6.57 14.14
C MET A 345 11.87 5.36 13.34
N LEU A 346 10.55 5.16 13.25
CA LEU A 346 9.97 4.12 12.39
C LEU A 346 10.25 4.35 10.89
N GLY A 347 10.46 5.61 10.49
CA GLY A 347 10.79 6.01 9.12
C GLY A 347 12.27 6.32 8.88
N ALA A 348 13.16 6.05 9.85
CA ALA A 348 14.60 6.27 9.69
C ALA A 348 15.20 5.41 8.56
N THR A 349 14.54 4.29 8.27
CA THR A 349 14.72 3.42 7.11
C THR A 349 13.31 3.07 6.60
N PRO A 350 13.15 2.47 5.41
CA PRO A 350 11.83 2.10 4.92
C PRO A 350 11.12 1.14 5.88
N LEU A 351 9.86 1.43 6.17
CA LEU A 351 9.03 0.66 7.08
C LEU A 351 8.62 -0.66 6.42
N ALA A 352 9.03 -1.78 7.02
CA ALA A 352 8.74 -3.13 6.54
C ALA A 352 7.55 -3.76 7.28
N CYS A 353 6.38 -3.13 7.18
CA CYS A 353 5.11 -3.64 7.72
C CYS A 353 4.06 -3.70 6.61
N ASP A 354 3.30 -4.79 6.56
CA ASP A 354 2.29 -5.06 5.53
C ASP A 354 0.87 -4.67 5.99
N LEU A 355 0.61 -4.65 7.30
CA LEU A 355 -0.61 -4.13 7.91
C LEU A 355 -0.27 -3.03 8.92
N ILE A 356 -0.80 -1.83 8.72
CA ILE A 356 -0.46 -0.67 9.55
C ILE A 356 -1.74 -0.11 10.16
N MET A 357 -1.82 -0.15 11.49
CA MET A 357 -2.93 0.38 12.28
C MET A 357 -2.45 1.59 13.07
N VAL A 358 -3.08 2.75 12.87
CA VAL A 358 -2.67 4.01 13.49
C VAL A 358 -3.88 4.73 14.06
N ASN A 359 -3.76 5.21 15.30
CA ASN A 359 -4.78 6.02 15.96
C ASN A 359 -4.22 7.38 16.38
N THR A 360 -4.72 8.45 15.76
CA THR A 360 -4.27 9.84 15.99
C THR A 360 -5.43 10.83 15.79
N LYS A 361 -5.17 12.14 15.94
CA LYS A 361 -6.05 13.23 15.49
C LYS A 361 -5.30 14.24 14.67
N GLY A 362 -6.03 15.03 13.91
CA GLY A 362 -5.51 16.20 13.26
C GLY A 362 -6.34 16.57 12.06
N MET A 363 -5.65 16.89 10.97
CA MET A 363 -6.23 17.32 9.72
C MET A 363 -5.63 16.51 8.58
N ARG A 364 -6.15 16.71 7.37
CA ARG A 364 -5.70 16.00 6.17
C ARG A 364 -4.19 15.94 5.94
N ASN A 365 -3.39 16.87 6.44
CA ASN A 365 -1.95 16.98 6.17
C ASN A 365 -1.06 16.95 7.43
N TRP A 366 -1.61 16.74 8.62
CA TRP A 366 -0.84 16.63 9.86
C TRP A 366 -1.59 15.85 10.93
N PHE A 367 -0.85 15.22 11.84
CA PHE A 367 -1.41 14.48 12.97
C PHE A 367 -0.64 14.77 14.27
N ASP A 368 -1.38 14.96 15.34
CA ASP A 368 -0.83 15.16 16.68
C ASP A 368 -0.42 13.83 17.31
N LEU A 369 0.72 13.89 17.99
CA LEU A 369 1.37 12.82 18.73
C LEU A 369 1.64 13.32 20.16
N SER A 370 1.97 12.40 21.07
CA SER A 370 2.10 12.75 22.50
C SER A 370 3.52 12.46 23.01
N PRO A 371 4.48 13.41 22.95
CA PRO A 371 4.36 14.79 22.44
C PRO A 371 4.71 14.94 20.95
N GLY A 372 4.24 16.05 20.37
CA GLY A 372 4.68 16.55 19.07
C GLY A 372 3.62 16.48 17.98
N ARG A 373 4.00 16.88 16.77
CA ARG A 373 3.12 16.85 15.60
C ARG A 373 3.91 16.36 14.40
N ALA A 374 3.35 15.38 13.71
CA ALA A 374 3.84 14.89 12.44
C ALA A 374 3.03 15.48 11.29
N TYR A 375 3.65 15.54 10.13
CA TYR A 375 3.06 16.05 8.89
C TYR A 375 2.94 14.94 7.85
N SER A 376 2.27 15.18 6.73
CA SER A 376 2.17 14.17 5.65
C SER A 376 3.55 13.69 5.18
N GLY A 377 4.57 14.56 5.08
CA GLY A 377 5.93 14.14 4.76
C GLY A 377 6.63 13.29 5.84
N ASP A 378 6.07 13.22 7.06
CA ASP A 378 6.52 12.32 8.12
C ASP A 378 5.92 10.91 8.02
N VAL A 379 4.96 10.66 7.12
CA VAL A 379 4.53 9.28 6.81
C VAL A 379 5.78 8.47 6.41
N PRO A 380 6.05 7.28 6.96
CA PRO A 380 7.23 6.49 6.60
C PRO A 380 7.20 6.03 5.14
N LEU A 381 8.35 6.07 4.45
CA LEU A 381 8.52 5.34 3.19
C LEU A 381 8.35 3.84 3.44
N LEU A 382 7.70 3.11 2.54
CA LEU A 382 7.45 1.69 2.73
C LEU A 382 8.48 0.82 2.03
N ASP A 383 8.94 -0.22 2.71
CA ASP A 383 9.73 -1.30 2.12
C ASP A 383 8.85 -2.27 1.31
N ARG A 384 7.58 -2.42 1.71
CA ARG A 384 6.63 -3.41 1.18
C ARG A 384 5.26 -2.75 1.01
N PRO A 385 4.39 -3.23 0.09
CA PRO A 385 3.04 -2.70 -0.04
C PRO A 385 2.26 -2.94 1.26
N ALA A 386 1.40 -1.99 1.66
CA ALA A 386 0.72 -2.07 2.95
C ALA A 386 -0.79 -1.79 2.89
N ILE A 387 -1.52 -2.45 3.79
CA ILE A 387 -2.91 -2.15 4.16
C ILE A 387 -2.89 -1.19 5.34
N ILE A 388 -3.61 -0.07 5.25
CA ILE A 388 -3.59 0.98 6.27
C ILE A 388 -4.98 1.16 6.89
N ALA A 389 -5.10 0.96 8.21
CA ALA A 389 -6.25 1.38 9.01
C ALA A 389 -5.87 2.62 9.82
N PHE A 390 -6.43 3.78 9.48
CA PHE A 390 -5.98 5.06 10.02
C PHE A 390 -7.14 5.82 10.68
N ILE A 391 -7.26 5.65 12.00
CA ILE A 391 -8.24 6.36 12.84
C ILE A 391 -7.74 7.80 13.00
N HIS A 392 -8.33 8.71 12.23
CA HIS A 392 -7.94 10.12 12.18
C HIS A 392 -8.96 10.96 11.39
N SER A 393 -9.18 12.21 11.84
CA SER A 393 -10.10 13.15 11.18
C SER A 393 -9.59 13.64 9.83
N PHE A 394 -10.41 13.63 8.79
CA PHE A 394 -10.06 14.11 7.44
C PHE A 394 -8.89 13.38 6.74
N SER A 395 -8.43 12.23 7.26
CA SER A 395 -7.26 11.53 6.70
C SER A 395 -7.44 11.12 5.24
N ALA A 396 -8.68 10.87 4.82
CA ALA A 396 -9.07 10.42 3.49
C ALA A 396 -9.87 11.46 2.68
N ILE A 397 -9.90 12.74 3.09
CA ILE A 397 -10.73 13.75 2.40
C ILE A 397 -10.29 14.02 0.95
N GLN A 398 -9.00 13.88 0.64
CA GLN A 398 -8.39 14.14 -0.67
C GLN A 398 -7.25 13.13 -0.94
N PRO A 399 -7.58 11.85 -1.14
CA PRO A 399 -6.58 10.78 -1.15
C PRO A 399 -5.75 10.75 -2.44
N GLY A 400 -6.12 11.51 -3.47
CA GLY A 400 -5.30 11.70 -4.68
C GLY A 400 -4.30 12.85 -4.58
N LEU A 401 -4.12 13.48 -3.41
CA LEU A 401 -3.12 14.54 -3.21
C LEU A 401 -1.98 14.06 -2.29
N PRO A 402 -0.73 13.96 -2.79
CA PRO A 402 0.42 13.52 -1.99
C PRO A 402 0.68 14.35 -0.73
N ALA A 403 0.28 15.63 -0.72
CA ALA A 403 0.40 16.50 0.45
C ALA A 403 -0.55 16.15 1.61
N THR A 404 -1.39 15.12 1.47
CA THR A 404 -2.32 14.62 2.51
C THR A 404 -1.86 13.29 3.08
N ILE A 405 -2.43 12.87 4.21
CA ILE A 405 -2.09 11.62 4.90
C ILE A 405 -2.38 10.41 4.01
N ALA A 406 -3.65 10.22 3.57
CA ALA A 406 -3.98 9.10 2.69
C ALA A 406 -3.21 9.17 1.37
N GLY A 407 -3.13 10.35 0.74
CA GLY A 407 -2.41 10.47 -0.53
C GLY A 407 -0.91 10.18 -0.41
N ARG A 408 -0.27 10.52 0.72
CA ARG A 408 1.12 10.13 0.95
C ARG A 408 1.27 8.63 1.18
N TRP A 409 0.33 7.99 1.88
CA TRP A 409 0.33 6.53 2.01
C TRP A 409 0.22 5.84 0.65
N PHE A 410 -0.70 6.28 -0.22
CA PHE A 410 -0.84 5.72 -1.58
C PHE A 410 0.43 5.91 -2.41
N GLN A 411 0.98 7.13 -2.46
CA GLN A 411 2.25 7.41 -3.16
C GLN A 411 3.40 6.50 -2.68
N ARG A 412 3.36 6.08 -1.41
CA ARG A 412 4.40 5.24 -0.80
C ARG A 412 4.14 3.73 -0.95
N GLY A 413 3.07 3.31 -1.63
CA GLY A 413 2.77 1.89 -1.89
C GLY A 413 1.67 1.30 -1.00
N ALA A 414 0.83 2.11 -0.35
CA ALA A 414 -0.39 1.57 0.25
C ALA A 414 -1.33 1.07 -0.84
N TYR A 415 -1.87 -0.14 -0.69
CA TYR A 415 -2.81 -0.73 -1.65
C TYR A 415 -4.23 -0.92 -1.10
N ALA A 416 -4.41 -0.66 0.19
CA ALA A 416 -5.70 -0.57 0.84
C ALA A 416 -5.63 0.46 1.97
N TYR A 417 -6.72 1.21 2.17
CA TYR A 417 -6.76 2.29 3.15
C TYR A 417 -8.15 2.44 3.74
N SER A 418 -8.24 2.71 5.04
CA SER A 418 -9.47 3.10 5.72
C SER A 418 -9.22 4.37 6.53
N GLY A 419 -10.07 5.38 6.35
CA GLY A 419 -9.98 6.66 7.04
C GLY A 419 -11.18 7.56 6.78
N ALA A 420 -11.18 8.76 7.37
CA ALA A 420 -12.35 9.62 7.33
C ALA A 420 -12.26 10.74 6.27
N VAL A 421 -13.36 11.00 5.57
CA VAL A 421 -13.48 12.11 4.60
C VAL A 421 -13.90 13.43 5.25
N HIS A 422 -14.27 13.40 6.53
CA HIS A 422 -14.67 14.56 7.32
C HIS A 422 -14.26 14.34 8.79
N GLU A 423 -14.58 15.25 9.71
CA GLU A 423 -14.38 15.02 11.15
C GLU A 423 -15.36 13.96 11.65
N PRO A 424 -14.89 12.77 12.07
CA PRO A 424 -15.71 11.75 12.67
C PRO A 424 -15.63 11.85 14.19
N TYR A 425 -16.67 11.37 14.87
CA TYR A 425 -16.48 10.93 16.25
C TYR A 425 -15.77 9.57 16.26
N LEU A 426 -15.05 9.20 17.33
CA LEU A 426 -14.30 7.94 17.39
C LEU A 426 -15.15 6.70 17.08
N GLN A 427 -16.41 6.69 17.55
CA GLN A 427 -17.37 5.61 17.31
C GLN A 427 -17.69 5.36 15.83
N ALA A 428 -17.32 6.29 14.95
CA ALA A 428 -17.35 6.08 13.50
C ALA A 428 -16.50 4.89 13.06
N PHE A 429 -15.39 4.65 13.76
CA PHE A 429 -14.45 3.60 13.44
C PHE A 429 -14.74 2.34 14.24
N VAL A 430 -14.44 1.20 13.64
CA VAL A 430 -14.37 -0.08 14.35
C VAL A 430 -13.16 -0.03 15.30
N PRO A 431 -13.33 -0.31 16.61
CA PRO A 431 -12.21 -0.37 17.55
C PRO A 431 -11.09 -1.30 17.05
N PRO A 432 -9.79 -0.94 17.20
CA PRO A 432 -8.68 -1.73 16.68
C PRO A 432 -8.68 -3.19 17.10
N ALA A 433 -9.03 -3.49 18.35
CA ALA A 433 -9.13 -4.87 18.84
C ALA A 433 -10.16 -5.69 18.05
N ILE A 434 -11.34 -5.10 17.80
CA ILE A 434 -12.42 -5.72 17.02
C ILE A 434 -12.01 -5.85 15.57
N LEU A 435 -11.37 -4.84 14.99
CA LEU A 435 -10.87 -4.89 13.62
C LEU A 435 -9.85 -6.04 13.44
N ALA A 436 -8.89 -6.16 14.36
CA ALA A 436 -7.91 -7.25 14.34
C ALA A 436 -8.57 -8.63 14.51
N GLU A 437 -9.56 -8.75 15.40
CA GLU A 437 -10.33 -9.99 15.54
C GLU A 437 -11.10 -10.33 14.27
N ARG A 438 -11.79 -9.37 13.65
CA ARG A 438 -12.51 -9.58 12.38
C ARG A 438 -11.57 -10.07 11.28
N LEU A 439 -10.45 -9.37 11.07
CA LEU A 439 -9.47 -9.74 10.04
C LEU A 439 -8.92 -11.16 10.25
N THR A 440 -8.66 -11.55 11.50
CA THR A 440 -8.13 -12.88 11.83
C THR A 440 -9.18 -14.00 11.81
N HIS A 441 -10.47 -13.65 11.73
CA HIS A 441 -11.61 -14.58 11.61
C HIS A 441 -12.24 -14.54 10.22
N ALA A 442 -11.41 -14.37 9.18
CA ALA A 442 -11.78 -14.39 7.78
C ALA A 442 -12.77 -13.29 7.36
N PHE A 443 -12.89 -12.18 8.07
CA PHE A 443 -13.60 -11.02 7.52
C PHE A 443 -12.71 -10.38 6.45
N PRO A 444 -13.23 -10.10 5.26
CA PRO A 444 -12.49 -9.36 4.26
C PRO A 444 -12.42 -7.88 4.63
N TRP A 445 -11.43 -7.18 4.08
CA TRP A 445 -11.04 -5.82 4.44
C TRP A 445 -12.22 -4.85 4.58
N ALA A 446 -13.07 -4.73 3.55
CA ALA A 446 -14.15 -3.75 3.56
C ALA A 446 -15.24 -4.05 4.60
N ALA A 447 -15.46 -5.33 4.92
CA ALA A 447 -16.36 -5.74 5.99
C ALA A 447 -15.73 -5.54 7.36
N ALA A 448 -14.44 -5.80 7.49
CA ALA A 448 -13.73 -5.73 8.76
C ALA A 448 -13.72 -4.29 9.33
N VAL A 449 -13.54 -3.28 8.47
CA VAL A 449 -13.38 -1.87 8.86
C VAL A 449 -14.69 -1.08 8.95
N ARG A 450 -15.85 -1.69 8.65
CA ARG A 450 -17.15 -1.00 8.65
C ARG A 450 -18.06 -1.48 9.77
N HIS A 451 -18.96 -0.57 10.16
CA HIS A 451 -20.18 -0.93 10.88
C HIS A 451 -21.28 -1.24 9.85
N ASP A 452 -22.00 -2.33 10.07
CA ASP A 452 -23.06 -2.77 9.17
C ASP A 452 -24.34 -1.96 9.41
N ASP A 453 -24.70 -1.79 10.68
CA ASP A 453 -25.86 -1.04 11.14
C ASP A 453 -25.61 0.48 11.14
N GLY A 454 -26.69 1.24 10.97
CA GLY A 454 -26.68 2.71 11.05
C GLY A 454 -26.75 3.42 9.69
N PRO A 455 -26.77 4.76 9.71
CA PRO A 455 -26.86 5.57 8.49
C PRO A 455 -25.55 5.53 7.69
N VAL A 456 -25.59 6.08 6.48
CA VAL A 456 -24.38 6.41 5.71
C VAL A 456 -23.48 7.32 6.57
N TRP A 457 -22.17 7.03 6.58
CA TRP A 457 -21.23 7.71 7.46
C TRP A 457 -19.96 8.19 6.74
N LYS A 458 -18.99 8.70 7.53
CA LYS A 458 -17.82 9.49 7.09
C LYS A 458 -16.57 8.66 6.77
N VAL A 459 -16.62 7.34 6.91
CA VAL A 459 -15.44 6.46 6.73
C VAL A 459 -15.40 5.91 5.31
N ALA A 460 -14.36 6.32 4.58
CA ALA A 460 -14.05 5.79 3.26
C ALA A 460 -13.13 4.57 3.36
N VAL A 461 -13.32 3.63 2.43
CA VAL A 461 -12.53 2.41 2.31
C VAL A 461 -12.01 2.31 0.88
N PHE A 462 -10.73 1.99 0.75
CA PHE A 462 -10.00 1.91 -0.50
C PHE A 462 -9.26 0.57 -0.63
N GLY A 463 -8.97 0.19 -1.87
CA GLY A 463 -8.39 -1.11 -2.24
C GLY A 463 -9.45 -2.12 -2.68
N ASP A 464 -9.03 -3.37 -2.87
CA ASP A 464 -9.95 -4.50 -3.09
C ASP A 464 -10.72 -4.81 -1.79
N PRO A 465 -12.07 -4.81 -1.80
CA PRO A 465 -12.87 -5.11 -0.61
C PRO A 465 -12.65 -6.53 -0.08
N LEU A 466 -12.16 -7.46 -0.91
CA LEU A 466 -12.03 -8.90 -0.65
C LEU A 466 -10.64 -9.32 -0.13
N ILE A 467 -9.79 -8.38 0.27
CA ILE A 467 -8.50 -8.71 0.90
C ILE A 467 -8.79 -9.43 2.23
N THR A 468 -8.26 -10.64 2.39
CA THR A 468 -8.39 -11.47 3.61
C THR A 468 -7.04 -11.60 4.30
N LEU A 469 -7.05 -11.97 5.59
CA LEU A 469 -5.88 -12.57 6.23
C LEU A 469 -6.06 -14.09 6.24
N GLY A 470 -5.11 -14.80 5.63
CA GLY A 470 -5.15 -16.25 5.52
C GLY A 470 -3.77 -16.83 5.18
N PRO A 471 -3.66 -18.17 5.11
CA PRO A 471 -2.41 -18.80 4.71
C PRO A 471 -2.00 -18.37 3.30
N PRO A 472 -0.71 -18.25 2.96
CA PRO A 472 -0.29 -17.95 1.59
C PRO A 472 -0.93 -18.91 0.58
N ALA A 473 -1.23 -18.44 -0.64
CA ALA A 473 -1.77 -19.30 -1.69
C ALA A 473 -0.73 -20.38 -2.05
N GLN A 474 -1.20 -21.56 -2.43
CA GLN A 474 -0.30 -22.65 -2.84
C GLN A 474 0.56 -22.20 -4.03
N ARG A 475 1.88 -22.33 -3.89
CA ARG A 475 2.83 -22.06 -4.98
C ARG A 475 2.98 -23.29 -5.87
N MET A 476 3.13 -23.06 -7.16
CA MET A 476 3.48 -24.10 -8.13
C MET A 476 4.99 -24.24 -8.23
N ASP A 477 5.46 -25.49 -8.20
CA ASP A 477 6.87 -25.82 -8.47
C ASP A 477 7.14 -26.01 -9.98
N ALA A 478 6.09 -26.03 -10.80
CA ALA A 478 6.21 -26.27 -12.23
C ALA A 478 6.85 -25.08 -12.95
N PRO A 479 7.80 -25.33 -13.87
CA PRO A 479 8.39 -24.27 -14.67
C PRO A 479 7.32 -23.67 -15.59
N PHE A 480 7.07 -22.37 -15.44
CA PHE A 480 6.26 -21.57 -16.35
C PHE A 480 7.17 -20.62 -17.11
N SER A 481 7.02 -20.57 -18.44
CA SER A 481 7.79 -19.67 -19.28
C SER A 481 6.88 -18.98 -20.27
N LEU A 482 6.95 -17.65 -20.31
CA LEU A 482 6.39 -16.87 -21.40
C LEU A 482 7.42 -16.78 -22.52
N PRO A 483 7.10 -17.17 -23.77
CA PRO A 483 8.00 -16.99 -24.90
C PRO A 483 8.45 -15.53 -25.02
N GLY A 484 9.76 -15.31 -25.13
CA GLY A 484 10.35 -13.96 -25.22
C GLY A 484 10.52 -13.24 -23.87
N ALA A 485 10.25 -13.89 -22.74
CA ALA A 485 10.54 -13.30 -21.44
C ALA A 485 12.05 -13.31 -21.14
N HIS A 486 12.54 -12.22 -20.56
CA HIS A 486 13.94 -12.02 -20.20
C HIS A 486 14.11 -11.88 -18.70
N ASP A 487 15.12 -12.55 -18.13
CA ASP A 487 15.45 -12.45 -16.71
C ASP A 487 16.00 -11.07 -16.36
N VAL A 488 15.45 -10.45 -15.31
CA VAL A 488 15.88 -9.11 -14.88
C VAL A 488 17.31 -9.10 -14.34
N GLU A 489 17.74 -10.12 -13.60
CA GLU A 489 19.10 -10.16 -13.05
C GLU A 489 20.14 -10.39 -14.15
N GLN A 490 19.83 -11.27 -15.11
CA GLN A 490 20.70 -11.47 -16.28
C GLN A 490 20.86 -10.16 -17.06
N ARG A 491 19.76 -9.43 -17.29
CA ARG A 491 19.81 -8.12 -17.94
C ARG A 491 20.66 -7.14 -17.16
N ALA A 492 20.54 -7.10 -15.84
CA ALA A 492 21.40 -6.24 -15.00
C ALA A 492 22.89 -6.51 -15.27
N GLN A 493 23.30 -7.77 -15.39
CA GLN A 493 24.68 -8.14 -15.72
C GLN A 493 25.09 -7.68 -17.13
N GLU A 494 24.21 -7.82 -18.12
CA GLU A 494 24.45 -7.35 -19.49
C GLU A 494 24.58 -5.81 -19.54
N HIS A 495 23.76 -5.09 -18.78
CA HIS A 495 23.87 -3.64 -18.61
C HIS A 495 25.20 -3.23 -17.97
N LEU A 496 25.66 -3.95 -16.94
CA LEU A 496 26.98 -3.71 -16.32
C LEU A 496 28.13 -3.96 -17.31
N ALA A 497 28.09 -5.07 -18.04
CA ALA A 497 29.12 -5.42 -19.02
C ALA A 497 29.20 -4.40 -20.18
N SER A 498 28.08 -3.75 -20.51
CA SER A 498 27.99 -2.71 -21.54
C SER A 498 28.20 -1.28 -21.01
N GLY A 499 28.54 -1.10 -19.73
CA GLY A 499 28.76 0.22 -19.12
C GLY A 499 27.48 1.04 -18.89
N ARG A 500 26.30 0.43 -18.98
CA ARG A 500 24.99 1.07 -18.75
C ARG A 500 24.60 1.01 -17.27
N SER A 501 25.34 1.74 -16.45
CA SER A 501 25.26 1.70 -14.99
C SER A 501 23.86 1.99 -14.43
N ALA A 502 23.16 3.01 -14.93
CA ALA A 502 21.83 3.38 -14.42
C ALA A 502 20.79 2.29 -14.71
N ASP A 503 20.79 1.74 -15.92
CA ASP A 503 19.91 0.64 -16.30
C ASP A 503 20.18 -0.60 -15.42
N ALA A 504 21.45 -0.93 -15.18
CA ALA A 504 21.82 -2.04 -14.32
C ALA A 504 21.28 -1.88 -12.89
N LEU A 505 21.36 -0.67 -12.32
CA LEU A 505 20.77 -0.38 -11.01
C LEU A 505 19.26 -0.55 -11.04
N TRP A 506 18.57 -0.05 -12.07
CA TRP A 506 17.12 -0.20 -12.18
C TRP A 506 16.68 -1.65 -12.30
N GLU A 507 17.40 -2.48 -13.05
CA GLU A 507 17.11 -3.92 -13.09
C GLU A 507 17.35 -4.58 -11.72
N LEU A 508 18.43 -4.23 -11.00
CA LEU A 508 18.64 -4.71 -9.63
C LEU A 508 17.51 -4.29 -8.67
N ILE A 509 17.04 -3.05 -8.79
CA ILE A 509 15.94 -2.52 -7.96
C ILE A 509 14.65 -3.28 -8.26
N ILE A 510 14.32 -3.50 -9.53
CA ILE A 510 13.15 -4.30 -9.94
C ILE A 510 13.25 -5.73 -9.42
N ALA A 511 14.44 -6.32 -9.36
CA ALA A 511 14.68 -7.62 -8.74
C ALA A 511 14.58 -7.60 -7.20
N GLY A 512 14.35 -6.44 -6.57
CA GLY A 512 14.32 -6.29 -5.11
C GLY A 512 15.72 -6.34 -4.47
N ALA A 513 16.78 -6.18 -5.25
CA ALA A 513 18.18 -6.31 -4.82
C ALA A 513 18.81 -4.97 -4.41
N ASP A 514 18.10 -4.17 -3.59
CA ASP A 514 18.53 -2.83 -3.17
C ASP A 514 19.90 -2.82 -2.50
N ALA A 515 20.21 -3.82 -1.68
CA ALA A 515 21.52 -3.94 -1.02
C ALA A 515 22.66 -3.99 -2.03
N ARG A 516 22.52 -4.80 -3.09
CA ARG A 516 23.51 -4.92 -4.15
C ARG A 516 23.61 -3.64 -4.99
N ALA A 517 22.48 -2.98 -5.26
CA ALA A 517 22.46 -1.69 -5.93
C ALA A 517 23.22 -0.61 -5.13
N ALA A 518 22.99 -0.54 -3.82
CA ALA A 518 23.68 0.38 -2.92
C ALA A 518 25.18 0.08 -2.80
N GLU A 519 25.57 -1.19 -2.68
CA GLU A 519 26.97 -1.62 -2.67
C GLU A 519 27.71 -1.20 -3.95
N LEU A 520 27.07 -1.38 -5.10
CA LEU A 520 27.63 -1.02 -6.39
C LEU A 520 27.79 0.50 -6.53
N ALA A 521 26.78 1.28 -6.14
CA ALA A 521 26.86 2.74 -6.11
C ALA A 521 27.96 3.23 -5.16
N ARG A 522 28.12 2.60 -3.99
CA ARG A 522 29.20 2.90 -3.05
C ARG A 522 30.58 2.63 -3.65
N ALA A 523 30.74 1.47 -4.31
CA ALA A 523 31.99 1.11 -4.97
C ALA A 523 32.33 2.10 -6.09
N TRP A 524 31.37 2.45 -6.96
CA TRP A 524 31.57 3.46 -8.00
C TRP A 524 31.91 4.83 -7.42
N TRP A 525 31.23 5.27 -6.36
CA TRP A 525 31.57 6.53 -5.71
C TRP A 525 33.01 6.54 -5.17
N LYS A 526 33.49 5.41 -4.64
CA LYS A 526 34.85 5.29 -4.11
C LYS A 526 35.91 5.23 -5.21
N ASP A 527 35.68 4.42 -6.24
CA ASP A 527 36.70 4.08 -7.24
C ASP A 527 36.75 5.11 -8.37
N ASP A 528 35.59 5.60 -8.81
CA ASP A 528 35.46 6.58 -9.89
C ASP A 528 34.15 7.38 -9.73
N PRO A 529 34.16 8.47 -8.94
CA PRO A 529 32.98 9.31 -8.70
C PRO A 529 32.34 9.88 -9.98
N THR A 530 33.04 9.86 -11.12
CA THR A 530 32.49 10.34 -12.41
C THR A 530 31.47 9.37 -13.01
N ARG A 531 31.49 8.10 -12.60
CA ARG A 531 30.46 7.10 -12.97
C ARG A 531 29.10 7.39 -12.35
N ILE A 532 29.05 8.17 -11.28
CA ILE A 532 27.81 8.57 -10.63
C ILE A 532 27.25 9.77 -11.37
N THR A 533 26.64 9.49 -12.52
CA THR A 533 25.83 10.45 -13.27
C THR A 533 24.55 10.78 -12.50
N THR A 534 23.79 11.79 -12.96
CA THR A 534 22.47 12.11 -12.41
C THR A 534 21.54 10.90 -12.43
N GLN A 535 21.51 10.12 -13.52
CA GLN A 535 20.65 8.93 -13.64
C GLN A 535 21.08 7.79 -12.71
N VAL A 536 22.40 7.65 -12.46
CA VAL A 536 22.91 6.66 -11.50
C VAL A 536 22.57 7.11 -10.07
N ALA A 537 22.68 8.41 -9.78
CA ALA A 537 22.33 8.97 -8.49
C ALA A 537 20.83 8.81 -8.17
N ASP A 538 19.97 9.06 -9.16
CA ASP A 538 18.53 8.86 -9.12
C ASP A 538 18.18 7.42 -8.74
N ALA A 539 18.71 6.45 -9.50
CA ALA A 539 18.49 5.03 -9.24
C ALA A 539 19.03 4.57 -7.87
N ALA A 540 20.21 5.07 -7.46
CA ALA A 540 20.86 4.61 -6.23
C ALA A 540 20.33 5.26 -4.94
N LEU A 541 19.54 6.33 -5.03
CA LEU A 541 19.15 7.14 -3.86
C LEU A 541 18.34 6.32 -2.84
N LEU A 542 17.26 5.66 -3.29
CA LEU A 542 16.42 4.85 -2.41
C LEU A 542 17.17 3.60 -1.89
N PRO A 543 17.93 2.85 -2.70
CA PRO A 543 18.82 1.80 -2.20
C PRO A 543 19.77 2.26 -1.08
N ALA A 544 20.39 3.44 -1.20
CA ALA A 544 21.25 3.97 -0.15
C ALA A 544 20.46 4.23 1.16
N PHE A 545 19.24 4.77 1.04
CA PHE A 545 18.33 4.94 2.18
C PHE A 545 17.91 3.61 2.82
N HIS A 546 17.62 2.58 2.01
CA HIS A 546 17.32 1.23 2.51
C HIS A 546 18.44 0.67 3.38
N GLN A 547 19.69 0.95 3.00
CA GLN A 547 20.87 0.50 3.75
C GLN A 547 21.23 1.41 4.94
N GLY A 548 20.48 2.50 5.18
CA GLY A 548 20.80 3.48 6.21
C GLY A 548 22.14 4.20 5.98
N ASP A 549 22.63 4.23 4.74
CA ASP A 549 23.92 4.84 4.38
C ASP A 549 23.76 6.34 4.17
N ALA A 550 23.66 7.09 5.27
CA ALA A 550 23.40 8.54 5.25
C ALA A 550 24.47 9.33 4.47
N LEU A 551 25.73 8.87 4.47
CA LEU A 551 26.81 9.53 3.75
C LEU A 551 26.68 9.34 2.23
N LEU A 552 26.42 8.11 1.78
CA LEU A 552 26.16 7.83 0.37
C LEU A 552 24.89 8.57 -0.07
N LEU A 553 23.81 8.50 0.71
CA LEU A 553 22.55 9.19 0.42
C LEU A 553 22.76 10.69 0.19
N MET A 554 23.46 11.38 1.10
CA MET A 554 23.78 12.80 0.95
C MET A 554 24.53 13.09 -0.35
N ARG A 555 25.54 12.28 -0.68
CA ARG A 555 26.39 12.44 -1.87
C ARG A 555 25.60 12.24 -3.17
N LEU A 556 24.73 11.22 -3.21
CA LEU A 556 23.84 10.97 -4.34
C LEU A 556 22.85 12.13 -4.50
N PHE A 557 22.26 12.60 -3.41
CA PHE A 557 21.33 13.73 -3.44
C PHE A 557 22.00 15.02 -3.97
N MET A 558 23.24 15.31 -3.55
CA MET A 558 23.98 16.47 -4.07
C MET A 558 24.18 16.38 -5.58
N ARG A 559 24.46 15.18 -6.12
CA ARG A 559 24.57 14.97 -7.57
C ARG A 559 23.26 15.28 -8.31
N LEU A 560 22.12 14.92 -7.74
CA LEU A 560 20.80 15.24 -8.30
C LEU A 560 20.53 16.74 -8.28
N ARG A 561 20.84 17.39 -7.16
CA ARG A 561 20.64 18.84 -6.97
C ARG A 561 21.42 19.65 -7.98
N ASP A 562 22.69 19.31 -8.19
CA ASP A 562 23.57 20.05 -9.09
C ASP A 562 23.10 19.94 -10.56
N ALA A 563 22.24 18.97 -10.88
CA ALA A 563 21.59 18.79 -12.17
C ALA A 563 20.14 19.32 -12.22
N GLU A 564 19.65 19.96 -11.15
CA GLU A 564 18.27 20.44 -11.00
C GLU A 564 17.19 19.35 -11.20
N ALA A 565 17.53 18.09 -10.92
CA ALA A 565 16.68 16.92 -11.15
C ALA A 565 15.95 16.45 -9.86
N ILE A 566 15.54 17.37 -9.00
CA ILE A 566 14.92 17.03 -7.71
C ILE A 566 13.40 16.88 -7.88
N GLU A 567 12.91 15.67 -7.66
CA GLU A 567 11.50 15.37 -7.50
C GLU A 567 11.07 15.42 -6.02
N PRO A 568 9.78 15.61 -5.71
CA PRO A 568 9.30 15.68 -4.33
C PRO A 568 9.66 14.47 -3.45
N TRP A 569 9.72 13.27 -4.02
CA TRP A 569 10.07 12.07 -3.26
C TRP A 569 11.56 12.02 -2.89
N HIS A 570 12.46 12.63 -3.67
CA HIS A 570 13.88 12.75 -3.32
C HIS A 570 14.04 13.52 -2.00
N LEU A 571 13.25 14.57 -1.81
CA LEU A 571 13.25 15.36 -0.57
C LEU A 571 12.80 14.50 0.61
N ASP A 572 11.76 13.68 0.43
CA ASP A 572 11.32 12.77 1.49
C ASP A 572 12.42 11.77 1.88
N VAL A 573 13.08 11.14 0.90
CA VAL A 573 14.17 10.19 1.17
C VAL A 573 15.31 10.89 1.92
N LEU A 574 15.71 12.09 1.48
CA LEU A 574 16.72 12.89 2.16
C LEU A 574 16.32 13.18 3.61
N TRP A 575 15.11 13.70 3.84
CA TRP A 575 14.66 14.07 5.18
C TRP A 575 14.54 12.87 6.11
N HIS A 576 14.02 11.73 5.63
CA HIS A 576 13.94 10.50 6.42
C HIS A 576 15.32 9.95 6.77
N GLY A 577 16.22 9.83 5.80
CA GLY A 577 17.57 9.28 6.03
C GLY A 577 18.50 10.21 6.82
N ALA A 578 18.34 11.53 6.69
CA ALA A 578 19.24 12.51 7.32
C ALA A 578 18.99 12.69 8.82
N ARG A 579 17.74 12.54 9.28
CA ARG A 579 17.28 12.86 10.64
C ARG A 579 18.10 12.25 11.76
N PHE A 580 18.48 10.99 11.58
CA PHE A 580 19.21 10.21 12.58
C PHE A 580 20.64 9.91 12.14
N GLY A 581 20.93 10.04 10.84
CA GLY A 581 22.27 9.83 10.30
C GLY A 581 23.27 10.93 10.67
N ALA A 582 22.82 12.19 10.81
CA ALA A 582 23.71 13.34 11.00
C ALA A 582 24.66 13.20 12.22
N GLY A 583 24.18 12.63 13.32
CA GLY A 583 24.99 12.43 14.54
C GLY A 583 26.05 11.33 14.42
N ALA A 584 25.95 10.46 13.42
CA ALA A 584 26.92 9.40 13.15
C ALA A 584 27.98 9.81 12.10
N LEU A 585 27.80 10.97 11.45
CA LEU A 585 28.73 11.49 10.46
C LEU A 585 29.89 12.25 11.13
N ALA A 586 31.03 12.33 10.42
CA ALA A 586 32.08 13.25 10.81
C ALA A 586 31.54 14.70 10.77
N GLN A 587 32.06 15.58 11.65
CA GLN A 587 31.55 16.96 11.78
C GLN A 587 31.43 17.69 10.43
N HIS A 588 32.42 17.54 9.55
CA HIS A 588 32.40 18.15 8.22
C HIS A 588 31.25 17.65 7.33
N ASP A 589 31.01 16.34 7.33
CA ASP A 589 29.92 15.73 6.57
C ASP A 589 28.56 16.10 7.17
N ALA A 590 28.45 16.16 8.50
CA ALA A 590 27.25 16.60 9.20
C ALA A 590 26.87 18.06 8.86
N GLU A 591 27.85 18.96 8.81
CA GLU A 591 27.64 20.36 8.40
C GLU A 591 27.23 20.49 6.93
N THR A 592 27.79 19.64 6.07
CA THR A 592 27.41 19.57 4.67
C THR A 592 25.96 19.10 4.53
N LEU A 593 25.58 18.03 5.24
CA LEU A 593 24.20 17.53 5.28
C LEU A 593 23.22 18.60 5.76
N LEU A 594 23.55 19.32 6.83
CA LEU A 594 22.71 20.43 7.31
C LEU A 594 22.56 21.55 6.29
N THR A 595 23.64 21.88 5.57
CA THR A 595 23.59 22.89 4.52
C THR A 595 22.61 22.48 3.42
N VAL A 596 22.63 21.19 3.03
CA VAL A 596 21.68 20.64 2.06
C VAL A 596 20.25 20.71 2.61
N LEU A 597 19.98 20.23 3.83
CA LEU A 597 18.64 20.24 4.42
C LEU A 597 18.03 21.65 4.50
N ARG A 598 18.83 22.66 4.88
CA ARG A 598 18.38 24.06 4.97
C ARG A 598 17.96 24.65 3.62
N GLN A 599 18.55 24.16 2.53
CA GLN A 599 18.23 24.60 1.17
C GLN A 599 17.07 23.81 0.56
N GLN A 600 16.73 22.67 1.15
CA GLN A 600 15.82 21.67 0.58
C GLN A 600 14.64 21.38 1.52
N LEU A 601 13.99 22.46 1.99
CA LEU A 601 12.79 22.39 2.81
C LEU A 601 11.60 21.94 1.95
N ARG A 602 10.75 21.02 2.45
CA ARG A 602 9.59 20.56 1.69
C ARG A 602 8.49 21.62 1.65
N PRO A 603 8.00 22.03 0.47
CA PRO A 603 7.01 23.09 0.35
C PRO A 603 5.74 22.86 1.18
N GLU A 604 5.28 21.62 1.31
CA GLU A 604 4.07 21.25 2.04
C GLU A 604 4.19 21.30 3.57
N GLN A 605 5.42 21.35 4.12
CA GLN A 605 5.68 21.39 5.56
C GLN A 605 6.91 22.22 5.95
N LEU A 606 7.19 23.25 5.15
CA LEU A 606 8.32 24.16 5.24
C LEU A 606 8.60 24.68 6.66
N GLY A 607 7.57 25.06 7.42
CA GLY A 607 7.74 25.53 8.79
C GLY A 607 8.29 24.44 9.72
N ALA A 608 7.80 23.21 9.59
CA ALA A 608 8.24 22.08 10.41
C ALA A 608 9.68 21.65 10.05
N ASP A 609 10.00 21.57 8.76
CA ASP A 609 11.35 21.24 8.28
C ASP A 609 12.38 22.32 8.70
N ALA A 610 12.00 23.61 8.64
CA ALA A 610 12.86 24.70 9.10
C ALA A 610 13.19 24.60 10.59
N VAL A 611 12.18 24.33 11.43
CA VAL A 611 12.37 24.13 12.87
C VAL A 611 13.25 22.92 13.14
N GLU A 612 13.00 21.80 12.47
CA GLU A 612 13.79 20.59 12.62
C GLU A 612 15.26 20.81 12.23
N ALA A 613 15.54 21.46 11.09
CA ALA A 613 16.91 21.80 10.69
C ALA A 613 17.60 22.71 11.72
N ALA A 614 16.91 23.72 12.26
CA ALA A 614 17.45 24.61 13.28
C ALA A 614 17.77 23.86 14.59
N GLU A 615 16.95 22.90 14.99
CA GLU A 615 17.24 22.02 16.13
C GLU A 615 18.45 21.12 15.87
N MET A 616 18.59 20.58 14.65
CA MET A 616 19.78 19.81 14.29
C MET A 616 21.06 20.67 14.35
N MET A 617 21.00 21.92 13.90
CA MET A 617 22.12 22.87 13.99
C MET A 617 22.58 23.06 15.45
N GLN A 618 21.65 23.17 16.39
CA GLN A 618 21.98 23.25 17.82
C GLN A 618 22.63 21.96 18.32
N ARG A 619 22.08 20.80 17.96
CA ARG A 619 22.57 19.50 18.43
C ARG A 619 24.00 19.19 18.00
N ILE A 620 24.37 19.53 16.76
CA ILE A 620 25.72 19.23 16.25
C ILE A 620 26.71 20.37 16.47
N GLY A 621 26.31 21.46 17.14
CA GLY A 621 27.16 22.64 17.33
C GLY A 621 27.54 23.32 16.02
N SER A 622 26.57 23.51 15.12
CA SER A 622 26.82 24.06 13.78
C SER A 622 27.43 25.46 13.84
N VAL A 623 28.31 25.79 12.88
CA VAL A 623 28.86 27.16 12.72
C VAL A 623 27.81 28.20 12.35
N HIS A 624 26.63 27.77 11.92
CA HIS A 624 25.54 28.63 11.50
C HIS A 624 24.57 28.95 12.65
N ASP A 625 24.06 30.19 12.70
CA ASP A 625 23.10 30.59 13.73
C ASP A 625 21.68 30.06 13.42
N PRO A 626 21.11 29.16 14.26
CA PRO A 626 19.77 28.59 14.03
C PRO A 626 18.66 29.63 14.08
N VAL A 627 18.80 30.69 14.89
CA VAL A 627 17.80 31.76 14.97
C VAL A 627 17.84 32.63 13.73
N ALA A 628 19.04 32.95 13.24
CA ALA A 628 19.20 33.70 12.00
C ALA A 628 18.63 32.92 10.79
N PHE A 629 18.88 31.61 10.74
CA PHE A 629 18.30 30.73 9.73
C PHE A 629 16.76 30.75 9.77
N LEU A 630 16.14 30.51 10.92
CA LEU A 630 14.67 30.54 11.05
C LEU A 630 14.07 31.87 10.59
N ARG A 631 14.71 33.00 10.93
CA ARG A 631 14.27 34.33 10.48
C ARG A 631 14.47 34.59 8.98
N SER A 632 15.33 33.83 8.31
CA SER A 632 15.56 33.92 6.87
C SER A 632 14.51 33.18 6.06
N VAL A 633 13.86 32.17 6.65
CA VAL A 633 12.81 31.40 5.99
C VAL A 633 11.59 32.30 5.77
N ARG A 634 11.08 32.30 4.54
CA ARG A 634 9.91 33.07 4.11
C ARG A 634 8.79 32.09 3.77
N THR A 635 7.58 32.38 4.23
CA THR A 635 6.39 31.58 3.96
C THR A 635 5.17 32.48 3.95
N ASP A 636 4.24 32.22 3.05
CA ASP A 636 2.92 32.85 2.99
C ASP A 636 1.89 32.10 3.85
N ARG A 637 2.25 30.92 4.37
CA ARG A 637 1.36 30.06 5.15
C ARG A 637 1.37 30.48 6.63
N PRO A 638 0.25 30.97 7.19
CA PRO A 638 0.22 31.45 8.58
C PRO A 638 0.53 30.36 9.61
N GLN A 639 0.33 29.08 9.29
CA GLN A 639 0.67 27.96 10.15
C GLN A 639 2.20 27.76 10.28
N ASP A 640 2.94 27.87 9.17
CA ASP A 640 4.39 27.74 9.17
C ASP A 640 5.04 28.90 9.91
N GLN A 641 4.57 30.13 9.65
CA GLN A 641 5.07 31.32 10.31
C GLN A 641 4.92 31.21 11.83
N ARG A 642 3.77 30.72 12.31
CA ARG A 642 3.54 30.50 13.74
C ARG A 642 4.50 29.49 14.35
N LEU A 643 4.85 28.40 13.64
CA LEU A 643 5.82 27.40 14.10
C LEU A 643 7.22 28.01 14.18
N ILE A 644 7.64 28.72 13.14
CA ILE A 644 8.94 29.40 13.06
C ILE A 644 9.07 30.42 14.20
N ASP A 645 8.06 31.27 14.41
CA ASP A 645 8.07 32.28 15.47
C ASP A 645 8.13 31.67 16.87
N ALA A 646 7.43 30.55 17.10
CA ALA A 646 7.46 29.83 18.36
C ALA A 646 8.86 29.24 18.63
N ALA A 647 9.48 28.63 17.62
CA ALA A 647 10.84 28.10 17.73
C ALA A 647 11.87 29.20 17.99
N VAL A 648 11.78 30.33 17.29
CA VAL A 648 12.66 31.51 17.53
C VAL A 648 12.55 31.96 18.99
N ARG A 649 11.33 32.15 19.52
CA ARG A 649 11.14 32.54 20.94
C ARG A 649 11.75 31.52 21.90
N GLY A 650 11.53 30.24 21.66
CA GLY A 650 12.06 29.15 22.47
C GLY A 650 13.60 29.11 22.50
N MET A 651 14.24 29.35 21.35
CA MET A 651 15.71 29.37 21.26
C MET A 651 16.34 30.64 21.85
N THR A 652 15.67 31.79 21.76
CA THR A 652 16.18 33.04 22.36
C THR A 652 15.98 33.12 23.87
N GLY A 653 14.91 32.50 24.41
CA GLY A 653 14.59 32.55 25.84
C GLY A 653 15.39 31.58 26.72
N ARG A 654 16.17 30.67 26.12
CA ARG A 654 17.04 29.71 26.82
C ARG A 654 18.48 30.21 27.02
N ARG A 655 18.81 31.43 26.57
CA ARG A 655 20.16 32.01 26.66
C ARG A 655 20.42 32.72 27.98
#